data_AF-A0A8C5M9P9-F1
#
_entry.id   AF-A0A8C5M9P9-F1
#
_cell.length_a   1.000
_cell.length_b   1.000
_cell.length_c   1.000
_cell.angle_alpha   90.00
_cell.angle_beta   90.00
_cell.angle_gamma   90.00
#
_symmetry.space_group_name_H-M   'P 1'
#
loop_
_entity.id
_entity.type
_entity.pdbx_description
1 polymer ?
#
loop_
_entity_poly.entity_id
_entity_poly.type
_entity_poly.pdbx_seq_one_letter_code
_entity_poly.pdbx_strand_id
1 'polypeptide(L)'
;MGIKGLLGFVQNTCPDTCHMVNLQTLANRHKTSYPGCIPTIVVDAMGCLRKWYTPHDWIHGGQWKEYLCSLQDFIDAFQTAGIRLVFIFDGVIEEKKREEWVKRRLRDKTEISKIFNFIKTRKQQPDRSMFFIPSGIATFTRFALKNLGQEVFCSHVEADYEVASYGLAHNCLGILGEDSDYLIFNTVPYFSINKLILDTLVTLMYSRENLCRHLNLHICDLPLLACLLGNDIIPEHMLRGFQRNCTAQYRSQYSHPNQRTQVIQSVANFISSIRSSPHGINEVKRRLPTWFDSLLLQKGLESYVLPHQTSPWLPTRLLDHGAYAKETDACVCPDKEIVQIVLDDHFKGDNVMICNVLFNGVADCSNTLEDDDDREIPGQALVYKLARQHIYAILFGTGAGSMCSFPVVKEWYIYPENQLLQPDLVEAVPLSVPGGTPSLRDLLLDGGANIQMLRFHTLMACFQVEFCKEELNMLEHSLAATCCLLIYLALKVNTFSLEDIDAFLSHALCLGRKSAEQLKHLQLPIVDSRAVHLAFLYLRGLVTLMGANSACGYPFNMMDILPWNTFDGKLFHQKYLLSHEGSSVGELMKDNETLIPNFKKLKNIIFEECAAQKRTLKSQKRSCGHLPVTVKKRQKIQTWSIDQKQVTTARNH
;
A
#
# COMPACT_ATOMS: atom_id res chain seq x y z
N MET A 1 4.27 -6.58 -12.50
CA MET A 1 4.19 -7.73 -11.59
C MET A 1 3.94 -8.98 -12.44
N GLY A 2 3.90 -10.17 -11.84
CA GLY A 2 3.73 -11.44 -12.55
C GLY A 2 4.90 -11.90 -13.42
N ILE A 3 4.60 -12.63 -14.49
CA ILE A 3 5.57 -13.12 -15.49
C ILE A 3 6.44 -12.01 -16.09
N LYS A 4 7.71 -12.02 -15.68
CA LYS A 4 8.71 -11.02 -16.07
C LYS A 4 8.77 -10.80 -17.58
N GLY A 5 8.55 -9.57 -18.02
CA GLY A 5 8.68 -9.16 -19.42
C GLY A 5 7.52 -9.56 -20.34
N LEU A 6 6.49 -10.27 -19.85
CA LEU A 6 5.36 -10.70 -20.68
C LEU A 6 4.53 -9.51 -21.17
N LEU A 7 4.14 -8.58 -20.30
CA LEU A 7 3.42 -7.36 -20.72
C LEU A 7 4.24 -6.53 -21.71
N GLY A 8 5.55 -6.39 -21.48
CA GLY A 8 6.45 -5.70 -22.42
C GLY A 8 6.52 -6.39 -23.78
N PHE A 9 6.52 -7.73 -23.82
CA PHE A 9 6.44 -8.49 -25.06
C PHE A 9 5.10 -8.28 -25.78
N VAL A 10 4.00 -8.36 -25.05
CA VAL A 10 2.65 -8.17 -25.58
C VAL A 10 2.49 -6.77 -26.20
N GLN A 11 2.91 -5.73 -25.48
CA GLN A 11 2.76 -4.34 -25.95
C GLN A 11 3.67 -3.99 -27.13
N ASN A 12 4.87 -4.55 -27.20
CA ASN A 12 5.88 -4.14 -28.20
C ASN A 12 6.03 -5.10 -29.38
N THR A 13 5.69 -6.39 -29.22
CA THR A 13 5.88 -7.43 -30.24
C THR A 13 4.55 -7.96 -30.79
N CYS A 14 3.46 -7.86 -30.03
CA CYS A 14 2.14 -8.37 -30.42
C CYS A 14 1.08 -7.25 -30.41
N PRO A 15 1.16 -6.25 -31.32
CA PRO A 15 0.24 -5.11 -31.29
C PRO A 15 -1.23 -5.55 -31.39
N ASP A 16 -1.53 -6.60 -32.15
CA ASP A 16 -2.88 -7.17 -32.25
C ASP A 16 -3.41 -7.70 -30.91
N THR A 17 -2.57 -8.00 -29.94
CA THR A 17 -2.97 -8.47 -28.60
C THR A 17 -3.53 -7.33 -27.74
N CYS A 18 -3.29 -6.08 -28.13
CA CYS A 18 -3.62 -4.90 -27.34
C CYS A 18 -4.71 -4.08 -28.05
N HIS A 19 -5.89 -3.97 -27.44
CA HIS A 19 -7.03 -3.23 -28.02
C HIS A 19 -7.38 -2.03 -27.15
N MET A 20 -7.48 -0.86 -27.75
CA MET A 20 -8.10 0.28 -27.07
C MET A 20 -9.61 0.05 -27.01
N VAL A 21 -10.16 0.04 -25.80
CA VAL A 21 -11.58 -0.21 -25.55
C VAL A 21 -12.18 0.90 -24.70
N ASN A 22 -13.45 1.21 -24.96
CA ASN A 22 -14.25 2.09 -24.12
C ASN A 22 -15.08 1.22 -23.16
N LEU A 23 -14.83 1.35 -21.85
CA LEU A 23 -15.43 0.48 -20.84
C LEU A 23 -16.95 0.67 -20.74
N GLN A 24 -17.47 1.88 -20.96
CA GLN A 24 -18.91 2.13 -20.98
C GLN A 24 -19.60 1.38 -22.13
N THR A 25 -18.98 1.36 -23.30
CA THR A 25 -19.47 0.58 -24.45
C THR A 25 -19.47 -0.91 -24.16
N LEU A 26 -18.41 -1.42 -23.52
CA LEU A 26 -18.35 -2.83 -23.09
C LEU A 26 -19.40 -3.14 -22.04
N ALA A 27 -19.63 -2.25 -21.06
CA ALA A 27 -20.65 -2.40 -20.04
C ALA A 27 -22.05 -2.50 -20.64
N ASN A 28 -22.37 -1.70 -21.66
CA ASN A 28 -23.65 -1.76 -22.37
C ASN A 28 -23.84 -3.11 -23.10
N ARG A 29 -22.79 -3.61 -23.77
CA ARG A 29 -22.83 -4.95 -24.40
C ARG A 29 -22.99 -6.07 -23.37
N HIS A 30 -22.30 -5.95 -22.23
CA HIS A 30 -22.37 -6.92 -21.15
C HIS A 30 -23.78 -7.05 -20.58
N LYS A 31 -24.51 -5.94 -20.41
CA LYS A 31 -25.92 -5.95 -19.99
C LYS A 31 -26.81 -6.74 -20.95
N THR A 32 -26.49 -6.74 -22.25
CA THR A 32 -27.22 -7.53 -23.25
C THR A 32 -26.90 -9.02 -23.15
N SER A 33 -25.63 -9.38 -22.97
CA SER A 33 -25.19 -10.77 -22.84
C SER A 33 -25.59 -11.42 -21.51
N TYR A 34 -25.70 -10.63 -20.44
CA TYR A 34 -26.05 -11.08 -19.10
C TYR A 34 -27.19 -10.22 -18.51
N PRO A 35 -28.45 -10.43 -18.95
CA PRO A 35 -29.59 -9.67 -18.45
C PRO A 35 -29.74 -9.81 -16.94
N GLY A 36 -29.90 -8.67 -16.23
CA GLY A 36 -30.03 -8.63 -14.78
C GLY A 36 -28.70 -8.58 -14.01
N CYS A 37 -27.55 -8.80 -14.67
CA CYS A 37 -26.24 -8.62 -14.07
C CYS A 37 -25.75 -7.18 -14.25
N ILE A 38 -25.38 -6.52 -13.15
CA ILE A 38 -24.74 -5.20 -13.20
C ILE A 38 -23.30 -5.39 -13.70
N PRO A 39 -22.88 -4.70 -14.78
CA PRO A 39 -21.49 -4.78 -15.24
C PRO A 39 -20.55 -4.41 -14.11
N THR A 40 -19.73 -5.37 -13.70
CA THR A 40 -18.83 -5.23 -12.55
C THR A 40 -17.39 -5.33 -13.04
N ILE A 41 -16.52 -4.42 -12.62
CA ILE A 41 -15.08 -4.57 -12.78
C ILE A 41 -14.48 -4.89 -11.41
N VAL A 42 -13.70 -5.97 -11.37
CA VAL A 42 -12.89 -6.32 -10.20
C VAL A 42 -11.55 -5.63 -10.34
N VAL A 43 -11.09 -4.98 -9.28
CA VAL A 43 -9.90 -4.15 -9.29
C VAL A 43 -8.84 -4.78 -8.41
N ASP A 44 -7.68 -5.06 -9.01
CA ASP A 44 -6.44 -5.32 -8.27
C ASP A 44 -5.95 -4.01 -7.67
N ALA A 45 -6.30 -3.77 -6.41
CA ALA A 45 -6.13 -2.45 -5.81
C ALA A 45 -4.66 -2.12 -5.55
N MET A 46 -3.84 -3.11 -5.20
CA MET A 46 -2.42 -2.91 -4.89
C MET A 46 -1.64 -2.41 -6.11
N GLY A 47 -1.95 -2.95 -7.30
CA GLY A 47 -1.40 -2.46 -8.57
C GLY A 47 -1.83 -1.04 -8.94
N CYS A 48 -2.95 -0.55 -8.39
CA CYS A 48 -3.54 0.75 -8.76
C CYS A 48 -3.10 1.93 -7.88
N LEU A 49 -2.61 1.69 -6.66
CA LEU A 49 -2.27 2.73 -5.67
C LEU A 49 -1.39 3.85 -6.23
N ARG A 50 -0.37 3.49 -7.02
CA ARG A 50 0.56 4.47 -7.62
C ARG A 50 -0.15 5.39 -8.62
N LYS A 51 -1.16 4.90 -9.32
CA LYS A 51 -1.92 5.65 -10.33
C LYS A 51 -3.01 6.49 -9.69
N TRP A 52 -3.67 6.00 -8.64
CA TRP A 52 -4.68 6.75 -7.90
C TRP A 52 -4.11 7.92 -7.13
N TYR A 53 -2.87 7.82 -6.63
CA TYR A 53 -2.23 8.94 -5.95
C TYR A 53 -1.79 10.01 -6.96
N THR A 54 -2.75 10.82 -7.39
CA THR A 54 -2.55 11.98 -8.26
C THR A 54 -1.98 13.22 -7.55
N PRO A 55 -2.15 13.49 -6.23
CA PRO A 55 -1.74 14.75 -5.63
C PRO A 55 -0.26 15.07 -5.81
N HIS A 56 0.04 16.23 -6.41
CA HIS A 56 1.42 16.57 -6.81
C HIS A 56 2.37 16.64 -5.60
N ASP A 57 1.90 17.12 -4.45
CA ASP A 57 2.75 17.42 -3.28
C ASP A 57 2.88 16.23 -2.31
N TRP A 58 3.47 15.14 -2.80
CA TRP A 58 3.59 13.86 -2.10
C TRP A 58 4.64 13.83 -0.99
N ILE A 59 5.72 14.64 -1.11
CA ILE A 59 6.89 14.54 -0.23
C ILE A 59 6.59 15.00 1.19
N HIS A 60 5.50 15.72 1.42
CA HIS A 60 5.20 16.32 2.72
C HIS A 60 4.49 15.37 3.69
N GLY A 61 4.42 14.06 3.40
CA GLY A 61 3.57 13.10 4.10
C GLY A 61 2.17 13.00 3.48
N GLY A 62 2.05 13.32 2.20
CA GLY A 62 0.81 13.17 1.42
C GLY A 62 -0.25 14.28 1.62
N GLN A 63 -1.14 14.42 0.63
CA GLN A 63 -2.27 15.34 0.60
C GLN A 63 -3.58 14.53 0.65
N TRP A 64 -4.03 14.21 1.85
CA TRP A 64 -5.03 13.14 2.03
C TRP A 64 -6.45 13.55 1.65
N LYS A 65 -6.83 14.83 1.86
CA LYS A 65 -8.12 15.36 1.37
C LYS A 65 -8.16 15.42 -0.16
N GLU A 66 -7.07 15.87 -0.80
CA GLU A 66 -6.95 15.88 -2.27
C GLU A 66 -6.99 14.45 -2.84
N TYR A 67 -6.34 13.51 -2.18
CA TYR A 67 -6.37 12.10 -2.56
C TYR A 67 -7.79 11.51 -2.45
N LEU A 68 -8.53 11.82 -1.37
CA LEU A 68 -9.91 11.36 -1.21
C LEU A 68 -10.82 11.90 -2.33
N CYS A 69 -10.68 13.17 -2.71
CA CYS A 69 -11.38 13.73 -3.89
C CYS A 69 -11.01 12.98 -5.17
N SER A 70 -9.72 12.67 -5.37
CA SER A 70 -9.26 11.94 -6.57
C SER A 70 -9.83 10.52 -6.65
N LEU A 71 -10.01 9.84 -5.51
CA LEU A 71 -10.68 8.54 -5.45
C LEU A 71 -12.19 8.66 -5.74
N GLN A 72 -12.85 9.70 -5.22
CA GLN A 72 -14.26 9.96 -5.54
C GLN A 72 -14.45 10.20 -7.04
N ASP A 73 -13.63 11.06 -7.65
CA ASP A 73 -13.68 11.32 -9.11
C ASP A 73 -13.47 10.03 -9.92
N PHE A 74 -12.55 9.17 -9.46
CA PHE A 74 -12.33 7.86 -10.07
C PHE A 74 -13.59 6.99 -9.99
N ILE A 75 -14.20 6.86 -8.82
CA ILE A 75 -15.41 6.06 -8.61
C ILE A 75 -16.58 6.61 -9.43
N ASP A 76 -16.80 7.93 -9.39
CA ASP A 76 -17.92 8.61 -10.04
C ASP A 76 -17.91 8.39 -11.55
N ALA A 77 -16.73 8.38 -12.17
CA ALA A 77 -16.59 8.10 -13.60
C ALA A 77 -17.17 6.72 -13.97
N PHE A 78 -16.82 5.67 -13.21
CA PHE A 78 -17.33 4.31 -13.46
C PHE A 78 -18.81 4.17 -13.09
N GLN A 79 -19.24 4.76 -11.96
CA GLN A 79 -20.64 4.71 -11.54
C GLN A 79 -21.57 5.43 -12.52
N THR A 80 -21.14 6.58 -13.06
CA THR A 80 -21.86 7.32 -14.12
C THR A 80 -21.99 6.48 -15.40
N ALA A 81 -21.01 5.64 -15.70
CA ALA A 81 -21.07 4.68 -16.79
C ALA A 81 -21.92 3.43 -16.47
N GLY A 82 -22.48 3.33 -15.26
CA GLY A 82 -23.25 2.18 -14.79
C GLY A 82 -22.40 0.93 -14.57
N ILE A 83 -21.13 1.12 -14.19
CA ILE A 83 -20.18 0.06 -13.86
C ILE A 83 -19.98 0.01 -12.35
N ARG A 84 -20.21 -1.16 -11.76
CA ARG A 84 -19.90 -1.43 -10.35
C ARG A 84 -18.41 -1.76 -10.20
N LEU A 85 -17.78 -1.27 -9.14
CA LEU A 85 -16.39 -1.57 -8.81
C LEU A 85 -16.31 -2.44 -7.56
N VAL A 86 -15.46 -3.46 -7.59
CA VAL A 86 -15.12 -4.30 -6.44
C VAL A 86 -13.61 -4.29 -6.28
N PHE A 87 -13.12 -3.89 -5.12
CA PHE A 87 -11.68 -3.73 -4.88
C PHE A 87 -11.15 -4.88 -4.04
N ILE A 88 -10.07 -5.52 -4.49
CA ILE A 88 -9.38 -6.57 -3.72
C ILE A 88 -7.95 -6.11 -3.46
N PHE A 89 -7.55 -6.15 -2.18
CA PHE A 89 -6.20 -5.82 -1.70
C PHE A 89 -5.47 -7.08 -1.26
N ASP A 90 -4.13 -7.06 -1.35
CA ASP A 90 -3.28 -8.07 -0.72
C ASP A 90 -3.54 -8.11 0.79
N GLY A 91 -3.90 -9.29 1.31
CA GLY A 91 -4.10 -9.47 2.75
C GLY A 91 -2.90 -10.07 3.50
N VAL A 92 -2.10 -10.94 2.87
CA VAL A 92 -0.98 -11.64 3.54
C VAL A 92 0.24 -11.74 2.63
N ILE A 93 1.44 -11.57 3.18
CA ILE A 93 2.69 -11.86 2.47
C ILE A 93 3.06 -13.32 2.72
N GLU A 94 2.92 -14.15 1.69
CA GLU A 94 3.37 -15.54 1.73
C GLU A 94 4.88 -15.65 2.02
N GLU A 95 5.26 -16.63 2.84
CA GLU A 95 6.66 -16.88 3.20
C GLU A 95 7.57 -17.07 1.97
N LYS A 96 7.05 -17.70 0.92
CA LYS A 96 7.78 -17.93 -0.34
C LYS A 96 8.12 -16.63 -1.09
N LYS A 97 7.30 -15.57 -0.95
CA LYS A 97 7.51 -14.27 -1.59
C LYS A 97 8.45 -13.36 -0.79
N ARG A 98 8.87 -13.78 0.40
CA ARG A 98 9.62 -12.94 1.33
C ARG A 98 10.97 -12.48 0.80
N GLU A 99 11.72 -13.34 0.12
CA GLU A 99 13.01 -12.94 -0.47
C GLU A 99 12.86 -11.82 -1.52
N GLU A 100 11.86 -11.93 -2.38
CA GLU A 100 11.58 -10.93 -3.40
C GLU A 100 11.07 -9.63 -2.77
N TRP A 101 10.24 -9.73 -1.73
CA TRP A 101 9.84 -8.59 -0.93
C TRP A 101 11.06 -7.87 -0.33
N VAL A 102 11.98 -8.59 0.31
CA VAL A 102 13.23 -8.02 0.88
C VAL A 102 14.05 -7.31 -0.19
N LYS A 103 14.27 -7.94 -1.36
CA LYS A 103 14.99 -7.33 -2.49
C LYS A 103 14.38 -6.01 -2.94
N ARG A 104 13.04 -5.91 -2.95
CA ARG A 104 12.33 -4.66 -3.29
C ARG A 104 12.52 -3.60 -2.21
N ARG A 105 12.42 -3.96 -0.93
CA ARG A 105 12.61 -3.02 0.20
C ARG A 105 14.02 -2.42 0.26
N LEU A 106 15.05 -3.23 -0.02
CA LEU A 106 16.44 -2.75 -0.09
C LEU A 106 16.69 -1.81 -1.28
N ARG A 107 16.00 -2.04 -2.41
CA ARG A 107 16.01 -1.12 -3.55
C ARG A 107 15.32 0.20 -3.22
N ASP A 108 14.14 0.12 -2.61
CA ASP A 108 13.36 1.28 -2.17
C ASP A 108 14.18 2.16 -1.23
N LYS A 109 14.95 1.55 -0.31
CA LYS A 109 15.90 2.25 0.57
C LYS A 109 16.90 3.12 -0.21
N THR A 110 17.47 2.59 -1.29
CA THR A 110 18.41 3.33 -2.15
C THR A 110 17.73 4.51 -2.85
N GLU A 111 16.48 4.36 -3.29
CA GLU A 111 15.71 5.46 -3.90
C GLU A 111 15.36 6.54 -2.87
N ILE A 112 15.03 6.16 -1.64
CA ILE A 112 14.76 7.09 -0.53
C ILE A 112 15.99 7.94 -0.21
N SER A 113 17.18 7.35 -0.15
CA SER A 113 18.42 8.10 0.06
C SER A 113 18.64 9.14 -1.05
N LYS A 114 18.33 8.83 -2.31
CA LYS A 114 18.40 9.80 -3.42
C LYS A 114 17.41 10.95 -3.24
N ILE A 115 16.19 10.65 -2.78
CA ILE A 115 15.16 11.66 -2.50
C ILE A 115 15.64 12.63 -1.41
N PHE A 116 16.14 12.14 -0.28
CA PHE A 116 16.65 13.02 0.78
C PHE A 116 17.87 13.83 0.34
N ASN A 117 18.79 13.25 -0.42
CA ASN A 117 19.91 13.99 -1.01
C ASN A 117 19.45 15.13 -1.93
N PHE A 118 18.40 14.89 -2.74
CA PHE A 118 17.79 15.93 -3.56
C PHE A 118 17.19 17.04 -2.69
N ILE A 119 16.40 16.71 -1.68
CA ILE A 119 15.76 17.70 -0.79
C ILE A 119 16.81 18.53 -0.05
N LYS A 120 17.83 17.90 0.53
CA LYS A 120 18.93 18.59 1.23
C LYS A 120 19.66 19.58 0.32
N THR A 121 19.89 19.19 -0.94
CA THR A 121 20.64 20.00 -1.93
C THR A 121 19.80 21.10 -2.57
N ARG A 122 18.55 20.79 -2.94
CA ARG A 122 17.69 21.67 -3.75
C ARG A 122 16.66 22.44 -2.94
N LYS A 123 16.34 21.97 -1.72
CA LYS A 123 15.29 22.53 -0.85
C LYS A 123 13.92 22.60 -1.55
N GLN A 124 13.66 21.65 -2.44
CA GLN A 124 12.47 21.57 -3.30
C GLN A 124 11.94 20.14 -3.33
N GLN A 125 10.67 19.98 -3.69
CA GLN A 125 10.09 18.67 -3.94
C GLN A 125 10.68 18.05 -5.22
N PRO A 126 11.04 16.75 -5.23
CA PRO A 126 11.43 16.06 -6.45
C PRO A 126 10.27 15.92 -7.46
N ASP A 127 10.60 15.79 -8.74
CA ASP A 127 9.59 15.52 -9.77
C ASP A 127 8.98 14.11 -9.65
N ARG A 128 8.02 13.80 -10.54
CA ARG A 128 7.32 12.50 -10.53
C ARG A 128 8.19 11.29 -10.90
N SER A 129 9.34 11.47 -11.51
CA SER A 129 10.27 10.35 -11.80
C SER A 129 10.83 9.75 -10.50
N MET A 130 10.97 10.56 -9.45
CA MET A 130 11.39 10.14 -8.10
C MET A 130 10.20 9.88 -7.18
N PHE A 131 8.97 9.74 -7.72
CA PHE A 131 7.78 9.55 -6.89
C PHE A 131 7.87 8.31 -6.02
N PHE A 132 7.75 8.53 -4.71
CA PHE A 132 7.58 7.50 -3.71
C PHE A 132 6.18 7.56 -3.10
N ILE A 133 5.59 6.39 -2.90
CA ILE A 133 4.23 6.28 -2.39
C ILE A 133 4.19 6.69 -0.90
N PRO A 134 3.22 7.53 -0.47
CA PRO A 134 3.04 7.87 0.94
C PRO A 134 2.90 6.65 1.86
N SER A 135 3.44 6.77 3.07
CA SER A 135 3.36 5.72 4.09
C SER A 135 1.92 5.37 4.42
N GLY A 136 1.64 4.07 4.55
CA GLY A 136 0.30 3.58 4.91
C GLY A 136 -0.75 3.70 3.80
N ILE A 137 -0.39 4.12 2.57
CA ILE A 137 -1.40 4.38 1.52
C ILE A 137 -2.36 3.21 1.29
N ALA A 138 -1.87 1.96 1.36
CA ALA A 138 -2.70 0.79 1.08
C ALA A 138 -3.81 0.69 2.14
N THR A 139 -3.42 0.82 3.42
CA THR A 139 -4.34 0.87 4.55
C THR A 139 -5.33 2.03 4.43
N PHE A 140 -4.84 3.24 4.20
CA PHE A 140 -5.71 4.41 4.12
C PHE A 140 -6.65 4.37 2.92
N THR A 141 -6.21 3.82 1.78
CA THR A 141 -7.05 3.67 0.57
C THR A 141 -8.18 2.69 0.80
N ARG A 142 -7.95 1.57 1.52
CA ARG A 142 -9.04 0.64 1.87
C ARG A 142 -10.16 1.35 2.60
N PHE A 143 -9.84 2.07 3.67
CA PHE A 143 -10.85 2.81 4.42
C PHE A 143 -11.44 3.97 3.62
N ALA A 144 -10.67 4.62 2.74
CA ALA A 144 -11.18 5.67 1.88
C ALA A 144 -12.26 5.12 0.93
N LEU A 145 -11.98 4.01 0.25
CA LEU A 145 -12.93 3.35 -0.64
C LEU A 145 -14.20 2.90 0.10
N LYS A 146 -14.06 2.36 1.32
CA LYS A 146 -15.21 2.03 2.18
C LYS A 146 -16.02 3.27 2.57
N ASN A 147 -15.36 4.37 2.92
CA ASN A 147 -16.00 5.64 3.21
C ASN A 147 -16.78 6.20 2.01
N LEU A 148 -16.29 5.94 0.79
CA LEU A 148 -16.94 6.29 -0.48
C LEU A 148 -17.95 5.21 -0.94
N GLY A 149 -18.37 4.31 -0.04
CA GLY A 149 -19.42 3.33 -0.28
C GLY A 149 -19.05 2.17 -1.20
N GLN A 150 -17.77 1.90 -1.40
CA GLN A 150 -17.32 0.80 -2.27
C GLN A 150 -17.14 -0.53 -1.53
N GLU A 151 -17.33 -1.63 -2.24
CA GLU A 151 -17.01 -2.98 -1.77
C GLU A 151 -15.50 -3.19 -1.81
N VAL A 152 -14.92 -3.46 -0.65
CA VAL A 152 -13.48 -3.68 -0.47
C VAL A 152 -13.27 -4.99 0.26
N PHE A 153 -12.43 -5.84 -0.31
CA PHE A 153 -12.02 -7.11 0.27
C PHE A 153 -10.49 -7.14 0.44
N CYS A 154 -10.01 -7.84 1.46
CA CYS A 154 -8.62 -8.26 1.53
C CYS A 154 -8.52 -9.75 1.27
N SER A 155 -7.50 -10.13 0.50
CA SER A 155 -7.29 -11.53 0.13
C SER A 155 -6.88 -12.38 1.33
N HIS A 156 -7.27 -13.65 1.30
CA HIS A 156 -6.76 -14.66 2.22
C HIS A 156 -5.56 -15.39 1.63
N VAL A 157 -5.59 -15.60 0.30
CA VAL A 157 -4.47 -16.14 -0.48
C VAL A 157 -3.85 -15.06 -1.37
N GLU A 158 -3.17 -15.44 -2.44
CA GLU A 158 -2.68 -14.49 -3.44
C GLU A 158 -3.84 -13.67 -4.04
N ALA A 159 -3.71 -12.34 -4.02
CA ALA A 159 -4.80 -11.45 -4.43
C ALA A 159 -5.10 -11.55 -5.93
N ASP A 160 -4.10 -11.80 -6.77
CA ASP A 160 -4.29 -12.00 -8.21
C ASP A 160 -5.13 -13.24 -8.52
N TYR A 161 -4.92 -14.34 -7.78
CA TYR A 161 -5.78 -15.52 -7.84
C TYR A 161 -7.22 -15.19 -7.42
N GLU A 162 -7.42 -14.49 -6.30
CA GLU A 162 -8.77 -14.13 -5.84
C GLU A 162 -9.48 -13.14 -6.77
N VAL A 163 -8.76 -12.17 -7.33
CA VAL A 163 -9.27 -11.25 -8.35
C VAL A 163 -9.71 -12.01 -9.60
N ALA A 164 -8.88 -12.94 -10.09
CA ALA A 164 -9.19 -13.75 -11.25
C ALA A 164 -10.37 -14.70 -10.99
N SER A 165 -10.43 -15.31 -9.80
CA SER A 165 -11.49 -16.20 -9.35
C SER A 165 -12.82 -15.47 -9.19
N TYR A 166 -12.83 -14.31 -8.51
CA TYR A 166 -14.01 -13.48 -8.32
C TYR A 166 -14.56 -13.02 -9.67
N GLY A 167 -13.69 -12.54 -10.56
CA GLY A 167 -14.04 -12.09 -11.89
C GLY A 167 -14.81 -13.15 -12.68
N LEU A 168 -14.31 -14.39 -12.66
CA LEU A 168 -14.93 -15.53 -13.32
C LEU A 168 -16.26 -15.93 -12.66
N ALA A 169 -16.27 -16.09 -11.33
CA ALA A 169 -17.44 -16.59 -10.59
C ALA A 169 -18.66 -15.67 -10.68
N HIS A 170 -18.44 -14.35 -10.78
CA HIS A 170 -19.51 -13.34 -10.80
C HIS A 170 -19.83 -12.81 -12.20
N ASN A 171 -19.28 -13.40 -13.27
CA ASN A 171 -19.42 -12.90 -14.64
C ASN A 171 -19.10 -11.40 -14.73
N CYS A 172 -17.94 -11.00 -14.22
CA CYS A 172 -17.53 -9.60 -14.25
C CYS A 172 -17.23 -9.14 -15.68
N LEU A 173 -17.44 -7.85 -15.94
CA LEU A 173 -17.07 -7.17 -17.19
C LEU A 173 -15.57 -7.32 -17.49
N GLY A 174 -14.74 -7.34 -16.46
CA GLY A 174 -13.32 -7.63 -16.54
C GLY A 174 -12.57 -7.29 -15.27
N ILE A 175 -11.25 -7.43 -15.33
CA ILE A 175 -10.29 -7.12 -14.27
C ILE A 175 -9.54 -5.85 -14.66
N LEU A 176 -9.42 -4.90 -13.74
CA LEU A 176 -8.59 -3.71 -13.89
C LEU A 176 -7.36 -3.83 -13.00
N GLY A 177 -6.17 -3.80 -13.60
CA GLY A 177 -4.92 -3.98 -12.88
C GLY A 177 -3.68 -3.73 -13.75
N GLU A 178 -2.51 -4.09 -13.24
CA GLU A 178 -1.26 -4.06 -14.00
C GLU A 178 -0.34 -5.25 -13.68
N ASP A 179 -0.95 -6.43 -13.56
CA ASP A 179 -0.26 -7.71 -13.44
C ASP A 179 -0.37 -8.52 -14.73
N SER A 180 0.73 -9.12 -15.18
CA SER A 180 0.71 -10.00 -16.36
C SER A 180 0.05 -11.34 -16.09
N ASP A 181 -0.15 -11.72 -14.83
CA ASP A 181 -0.73 -13.03 -14.49
C ASP A 181 -2.21 -13.13 -14.89
N TYR A 182 -2.90 -11.99 -15.02
CA TYR A 182 -4.24 -11.94 -15.62
C TYR A 182 -4.30 -12.31 -17.12
N LEU A 183 -3.15 -12.33 -17.82
CA LEU A 183 -3.04 -12.92 -19.16
C LEU A 183 -2.89 -14.45 -19.11
N ILE A 184 -2.52 -15.03 -17.96
CA ILE A 184 -2.30 -16.46 -17.79
C ILE A 184 -3.58 -17.13 -17.30
N PHE A 185 -4.27 -16.52 -16.33
CA PHE A 185 -5.54 -17.01 -15.82
C PHE A 185 -6.58 -17.15 -16.95
N ASN A 186 -7.31 -18.27 -16.95
CA ASN A 186 -8.47 -18.43 -17.81
C ASN A 186 -9.70 -17.75 -17.20
N THR A 187 -9.69 -16.41 -17.11
CA THR A 187 -10.74 -15.61 -16.44
C THR A 187 -11.49 -14.67 -17.40
N VAL A 188 -12.04 -13.56 -16.91
CA VAL A 188 -12.69 -12.46 -17.65
C VAL A 188 -11.67 -11.53 -18.35
N PRO A 189 -12.10 -10.60 -19.22
CA PRO A 189 -11.17 -9.67 -19.90
C PRO A 189 -10.27 -8.89 -18.93
N TYR A 190 -9.06 -8.55 -19.38
CA TYR A 190 -8.07 -7.83 -18.57
C TYR A 190 -7.78 -6.44 -19.15
N PHE A 191 -7.94 -5.41 -18.31
CA PHE A 191 -7.76 -4.00 -18.62
C PHE A 191 -6.59 -3.38 -17.83
N SER A 192 -5.82 -2.52 -18.50
CA SER A 192 -4.72 -1.78 -17.88
C SER A 192 -5.21 -0.58 -17.06
N ILE A 193 -4.80 -0.46 -15.81
CA ILE A 193 -4.99 0.78 -15.05
C ILE A 193 -4.05 1.89 -15.53
N ASN A 194 -2.84 1.55 -15.97
CA ASN A 194 -1.84 2.54 -16.41
C ASN A 194 -2.24 3.27 -17.70
N LYS A 195 -2.99 2.60 -18.58
CA LYS A 195 -3.46 3.15 -19.86
C LYS A 195 -4.88 3.74 -19.79
N LEU A 196 -5.51 3.70 -18.62
CA LEU A 196 -6.84 4.26 -18.42
C LEU A 196 -6.83 5.79 -18.54
N ILE A 197 -7.69 6.30 -19.42
CA ILE A 197 -8.07 7.70 -19.54
C ILE A 197 -9.43 7.84 -18.87
N LEU A 198 -9.45 8.42 -17.66
CA LEU A 198 -10.63 8.42 -16.79
C LEU A 198 -11.84 9.10 -17.44
N ASP A 199 -11.66 10.30 -18.00
CA ASP A 199 -12.74 11.13 -18.58
C ASP A 199 -13.54 10.42 -19.69
N THR A 200 -12.87 9.52 -20.41
CA THR A 200 -13.49 8.78 -21.53
C THR A 200 -13.74 7.31 -21.20
N LEU A 201 -13.27 6.85 -20.04
CA LEU A 201 -13.17 5.43 -19.66
C LEU A 201 -12.58 4.55 -20.77
N VAL A 202 -11.62 5.10 -21.51
CA VAL A 202 -10.88 4.36 -22.53
C VAL A 202 -9.63 3.78 -21.91
N THR A 203 -9.37 2.50 -22.14
CA THR A 203 -8.15 1.83 -21.68
C THR A 203 -7.69 0.75 -22.66
N LEU A 204 -6.51 0.19 -22.38
CA LEU A 204 -5.96 -0.96 -23.10
C LEU A 204 -6.51 -2.26 -22.52
N MET A 205 -7.13 -3.08 -23.36
CA MET A 205 -7.51 -4.46 -23.09
C MET A 205 -6.47 -5.41 -23.69
N TYR A 206 -6.06 -6.43 -22.93
CA TYR A 206 -5.15 -7.45 -23.40
C TYR A 206 -5.92 -8.73 -23.77
N SER A 207 -5.79 -9.20 -25.02
CA SER A 207 -6.48 -10.40 -25.52
C SER A 207 -5.62 -11.66 -25.39
N ARG A 208 -6.03 -12.58 -24.52
CA ARG A 208 -5.36 -13.88 -24.36
C ARG A 208 -5.43 -14.72 -25.63
N GLU A 209 -6.52 -14.63 -26.38
CA GLU A 209 -6.73 -15.34 -27.65
C GLU A 209 -5.74 -14.88 -28.71
N ASN A 210 -5.51 -13.57 -28.81
CA ASN A 210 -4.55 -13.00 -29.77
C ASN A 210 -3.11 -13.35 -29.37
N LEU A 211 -2.80 -13.35 -28.07
CA LEU A 211 -1.52 -13.83 -27.56
C LEU A 211 -1.28 -15.31 -27.94
N CYS A 212 -2.26 -16.17 -27.68
CA CYS A 212 -2.23 -17.59 -28.05
C CYS A 212 -2.04 -17.78 -29.56
N ARG A 213 -2.78 -17.05 -30.40
CA ARG A 213 -2.61 -17.10 -31.86
C ARG A 213 -1.23 -16.68 -32.31
N HIS A 214 -0.66 -15.62 -31.73
CA HIS A 214 0.69 -15.18 -32.06
C HIS A 214 1.77 -16.19 -31.64
N LEU A 215 1.57 -16.84 -30.48
CA LEU A 215 2.52 -17.81 -29.93
C LEU A 215 2.30 -19.25 -30.43
N ASN A 216 1.28 -19.49 -31.25
CA ASN A 216 0.82 -20.82 -31.66
C ASN A 216 0.55 -21.76 -30.47
N LEU A 217 -0.17 -21.23 -29.47
CA LEU A 217 -0.56 -21.93 -28.24
C LEU A 217 -2.07 -21.97 -28.09
N HIS A 218 -2.56 -22.88 -27.25
CA HIS A 218 -3.93 -22.83 -26.73
C HIS A 218 -3.97 -22.10 -25.38
N ILE A 219 -5.15 -21.60 -24.98
CA ILE A 219 -5.33 -20.91 -23.69
C ILE A 219 -4.91 -21.82 -22.52
N CYS A 220 -5.20 -23.12 -22.60
CA CYS A 220 -4.81 -24.10 -21.59
C CYS A 220 -3.29 -24.33 -21.48
N ASP A 221 -2.49 -23.83 -22.43
CA ASP A 221 -1.03 -23.92 -22.40
C ASP A 221 -0.37 -22.72 -21.70
N LEU A 222 -1.11 -21.63 -21.47
CA LEU A 222 -0.57 -20.41 -20.86
C LEU A 222 -0.03 -20.64 -19.43
N PRO A 223 -0.67 -21.43 -18.54
CA PRO A 223 -0.08 -21.79 -17.25
C PRO A 223 1.28 -22.47 -17.37
N LEU A 224 1.46 -23.35 -18.38
CA LEU A 224 2.74 -24.00 -18.62
C LEU A 224 3.78 -23.01 -19.16
N LEU A 225 3.38 -22.10 -20.05
CA LEU A 225 4.23 -21.01 -20.52
C LEU A 225 4.73 -20.16 -19.34
N ALA A 226 3.83 -19.73 -18.45
CA ALA A 226 4.16 -19.00 -17.24
C ALA A 226 5.20 -19.74 -16.38
N CYS A 227 4.95 -21.02 -16.09
CA CYS A 227 5.86 -21.87 -15.33
C CYS A 227 7.26 -21.97 -15.96
N LEU A 228 7.36 -22.09 -17.29
CA LEU A 228 8.63 -22.27 -18.00
C LEU A 228 9.39 -20.96 -18.26
N LEU A 229 8.69 -19.81 -18.21
CA LEU A 229 9.30 -18.48 -18.23
C LEU A 229 9.78 -18.01 -16.85
N GLY A 230 9.26 -18.65 -15.80
CA GLY A 230 9.42 -18.29 -14.40
C GLY A 230 8.26 -17.42 -13.92
N ASN A 231 7.66 -17.85 -12.82
CA ASN A 231 6.58 -17.18 -12.11
C ASN A 231 6.92 -17.07 -10.61
N ASP A 232 5.93 -16.68 -9.80
CA ASP A 232 6.12 -16.48 -8.36
C ASP A 232 6.44 -17.77 -7.59
N ILE A 233 6.06 -18.95 -8.14
CA ILE A 233 6.37 -20.26 -7.56
C ILE A 233 7.69 -20.83 -8.08
N ILE A 234 8.00 -20.63 -9.37
CA ILE A 234 9.18 -21.17 -10.05
C ILE A 234 10.10 -20.03 -10.43
N PRO A 235 11.16 -19.77 -9.65
CA PRO A 235 12.10 -18.70 -9.95
C PRO A 235 12.77 -18.86 -11.33
N GLU A 236 12.83 -17.77 -12.10
CA GLU A 236 13.44 -17.71 -13.44
C GLU A 236 14.87 -18.30 -13.46
N HIS A 237 15.63 -18.15 -12.37
CA HIS A 237 17.00 -18.65 -12.29
C HIS A 237 17.12 -20.17 -12.40
N MET A 238 16.11 -20.93 -11.94
CA MET A 238 16.08 -22.39 -12.07
C MET A 238 15.87 -22.85 -13.52
N LEU A 239 15.31 -21.99 -14.35
CA LEU A 239 14.90 -22.30 -15.73
C LEU A 239 15.89 -21.77 -16.78
N ARG A 240 16.90 -20.98 -16.39
CA ARG A 240 17.84 -20.35 -17.35
C ARG A 240 18.51 -21.35 -18.29
N GLY A 241 18.88 -22.53 -17.79
CA GLY A 241 19.50 -23.58 -18.60
C GLY A 241 18.55 -24.09 -19.69
N PHE A 242 17.30 -24.38 -19.30
CA PHE A 242 16.23 -24.78 -20.22
C PHE A 242 15.93 -23.68 -21.24
N GLN A 243 15.73 -22.43 -20.80
CA GLN A 243 15.42 -21.29 -21.66
C GLN A 243 16.52 -21.03 -22.71
N ARG A 244 17.80 -21.15 -22.32
CA ARG A 244 18.94 -21.06 -23.24
C ARG A 244 18.91 -22.17 -24.28
N ASN A 245 18.60 -23.40 -23.89
CA ASN A 245 18.50 -24.53 -24.80
C ASN A 245 17.35 -24.34 -25.81
N CYS A 246 16.18 -23.87 -25.37
CA CYS A 246 15.07 -23.53 -26.24
C CYS A 246 15.48 -22.44 -27.25
N THR A 247 16.11 -21.36 -26.78
CA THR A 247 16.57 -20.28 -27.64
C THR A 247 17.59 -20.77 -28.69
N ALA A 248 18.52 -21.65 -28.30
CA ALA A 248 19.51 -22.22 -29.21
C ALA A 248 18.88 -23.13 -30.29
N GLN A 249 17.82 -23.87 -29.95
CA GLN A 249 17.10 -24.74 -30.88
C GLN A 249 16.13 -23.96 -31.79
N TYR A 250 15.62 -22.81 -31.33
CA TYR A 250 14.58 -22.03 -32.01
C TYR A 250 15.05 -21.29 -33.28
N ARG A 251 16.38 -21.13 -33.51
CA ARG A 251 17.01 -20.48 -34.69
C ARG A 251 16.05 -19.63 -35.54
N SER A 252 15.68 -18.44 -35.05
CA SER A 252 14.82 -17.54 -35.83
C SER A 252 15.59 -16.96 -37.02
N GLN A 253 14.93 -16.84 -38.18
CA GLN A 253 15.42 -16.10 -39.35
C GLN A 253 15.48 -14.57 -39.12
N TYR A 254 15.04 -14.10 -37.95
CA TYR A 254 15.00 -12.69 -37.56
C TYR A 254 15.62 -12.53 -36.17
N SER A 255 16.80 -11.90 -36.12
CA SER A 255 17.45 -11.54 -34.85
C SER A 255 16.64 -10.42 -34.20
N HIS A 256 15.75 -10.76 -33.27
CA HIS A 256 15.03 -9.73 -32.51
C HIS A 256 16.01 -9.06 -31.54
N PRO A 257 16.10 -7.72 -31.48
CA PRO A 257 17.05 -7.02 -30.62
C PRO A 257 16.81 -7.26 -29.12
N ASN A 258 15.62 -7.73 -28.73
CA ASN A 258 15.26 -8.00 -27.35
C ASN A 258 15.41 -9.49 -26.98
N GLN A 259 16.37 -9.80 -26.12
CA GLN A 259 16.64 -11.16 -25.63
C GLN A 259 15.43 -11.81 -24.95
N ARG A 260 14.60 -11.04 -24.21
CA ARG A 260 13.45 -11.60 -23.50
C ARG A 260 12.33 -12.03 -24.46
N THR A 261 12.13 -11.27 -25.54
CA THR A 261 11.20 -11.63 -26.63
C THR A 261 11.57 -12.98 -27.24
N GLN A 262 12.86 -13.20 -27.53
CA GLN A 262 13.35 -14.48 -28.07
C GLN A 262 13.11 -15.65 -27.11
N VAL A 263 13.33 -15.44 -25.81
CA VAL A 263 13.05 -16.46 -24.78
C VAL A 263 11.56 -16.83 -24.79
N ILE A 264 10.66 -15.85 -24.77
CA ILE A 264 9.21 -16.08 -24.77
C ILE A 264 8.77 -16.90 -26.00
N GLN A 265 9.19 -16.47 -27.19
CA GLN A 265 8.86 -17.15 -28.44
C GLN A 265 9.44 -18.57 -28.51
N SER A 266 10.69 -18.77 -28.08
CA SER A 266 11.35 -20.08 -28.11
C SER A 266 10.71 -21.10 -27.15
N VAL A 267 10.30 -20.64 -25.96
CA VAL A 267 9.59 -21.49 -24.99
C VAL A 267 8.18 -21.80 -25.49
N ALA A 268 7.46 -20.82 -26.05
CA ALA A 268 6.15 -21.06 -26.66
C ALA A 268 6.24 -22.08 -27.81
N ASN A 269 7.24 -21.94 -28.70
CA ASN A 269 7.47 -22.89 -29.78
C ASN A 269 7.73 -24.31 -29.26
N PHE A 270 8.53 -24.45 -28.20
CA PHE A 270 8.73 -25.74 -27.55
C PHE A 270 7.42 -26.34 -27.04
N ILE A 271 6.57 -25.56 -26.35
CA ILE A 271 5.27 -26.04 -25.86
C ILE A 271 4.37 -26.46 -27.03
N SER A 272 4.31 -25.65 -28.10
CA SER A 272 3.50 -25.95 -29.29
C SER A 272 3.92 -27.23 -30.02
N SER A 273 5.16 -27.69 -29.83
CA SER A 273 5.67 -28.94 -30.42
C SER A 273 5.26 -30.19 -29.65
N ILE A 274 4.70 -30.04 -28.45
CA ILE A 274 4.30 -31.13 -27.54
C ILE A 274 2.77 -31.18 -27.49
N ARG A 275 2.19 -32.40 -27.38
CA ARG A 275 0.74 -32.55 -27.18
C ARG A 275 0.33 -32.16 -25.77
N SER A 276 -0.60 -31.20 -25.63
CA SER A 276 -1.24 -30.82 -24.37
C SER A 276 -1.99 -32.00 -23.74
N SER A 277 -1.27 -32.75 -22.90
CA SER A 277 -1.74 -33.99 -22.29
C SER A 277 -0.91 -34.34 -21.05
N PRO A 278 -1.42 -35.22 -20.16
CA PRO A 278 -0.63 -35.77 -19.06
C PRO A 278 0.62 -36.54 -19.51
N HIS A 279 0.71 -36.96 -20.78
CA HIS A 279 1.93 -37.54 -21.33
C HIS A 279 2.93 -36.47 -21.79
N GLY A 280 2.44 -35.33 -22.31
CA GLY A 280 3.24 -34.19 -22.71
C GLY A 280 4.04 -33.58 -21.55
N ILE A 281 3.49 -33.57 -20.32
CA ILE A 281 4.22 -33.09 -19.15
C ILE A 281 5.48 -33.92 -18.85
N ASN A 282 5.50 -35.22 -19.22
CA ASN A 282 6.69 -36.05 -19.04
C ASN A 282 7.81 -35.66 -20.02
N GLU A 283 7.46 -35.12 -21.19
CA GLU A 283 8.44 -34.54 -22.12
C GLU A 283 9.02 -33.23 -21.60
N VAL A 284 8.19 -32.37 -21.01
CA VAL A 284 8.65 -31.16 -20.30
C VAL A 284 9.63 -31.54 -19.19
N LYS A 285 9.26 -32.49 -18.33
CA LYS A 285 10.12 -32.98 -17.24
C LYS A 285 11.47 -33.53 -17.72
N ARG A 286 11.51 -34.22 -18.86
CA ARG A 286 12.76 -34.73 -19.47
C ARG A 286 13.68 -33.61 -19.98
N ARG A 287 13.13 -32.44 -20.31
CA ARG A 287 13.89 -31.28 -20.82
C ARG A 287 14.32 -30.32 -19.72
N LEU A 288 13.65 -30.35 -18.57
CA LEU A 288 14.07 -29.63 -17.37
C LEU A 288 15.34 -30.28 -16.77
N PRO A 289 16.13 -29.51 -16.01
CA PRO A 289 17.30 -30.06 -15.32
C PRO A 289 16.94 -31.27 -14.45
N THR A 290 17.82 -32.26 -14.36
CA THR A 290 17.56 -33.50 -13.58
C THR A 290 17.32 -33.25 -12.09
N TRP A 291 17.86 -32.16 -11.55
CA TRP A 291 17.64 -31.71 -10.17
C TRP A 291 16.36 -30.89 -9.98
N PHE A 292 15.61 -30.59 -11.05
CA PHE A 292 14.39 -29.80 -10.97
C PHE A 292 13.26 -30.61 -10.32
N ASP A 293 12.66 -30.06 -9.28
CA ASP A 293 11.56 -30.71 -8.57
C ASP A 293 10.26 -30.69 -9.40
N SER A 294 9.78 -31.89 -9.77
CA SER A 294 8.53 -32.05 -10.51
C SER A 294 7.29 -31.59 -9.72
N LEU A 295 7.35 -31.62 -8.38
CA LEU A 295 6.26 -31.10 -7.54
C LEU A 295 6.18 -29.58 -7.61
N LEU A 296 7.31 -28.89 -7.81
CA LEU A 296 7.33 -27.44 -7.98
C LEU A 296 6.65 -27.02 -9.30
N LEU A 297 6.89 -27.76 -10.38
CA LEU A 297 6.16 -27.55 -11.65
C LEU A 297 4.66 -27.77 -11.48
N GLN A 298 4.27 -28.82 -10.75
CA GLN A 298 2.86 -29.09 -10.47
C GLN A 298 2.21 -27.93 -9.69
N LYS A 299 2.84 -27.48 -8.61
CA LYS A 299 2.35 -26.33 -7.81
C LYS A 299 2.24 -25.05 -8.65
N GLY A 300 3.22 -24.79 -9.52
CA GLY A 300 3.20 -23.64 -10.43
C GLY A 300 2.07 -23.68 -11.46
N LEU A 301 1.67 -24.88 -11.90
CA LEU A 301 0.52 -25.05 -12.79
C LEU A 301 -0.80 -24.89 -12.01
N GLU A 302 -0.89 -25.50 -10.82
CA GLU A 302 -2.07 -25.44 -9.94
C GLU A 302 -2.41 -24.01 -9.52
N SER A 303 -1.43 -23.12 -9.36
CA SER A 303 -1.67 -21.72 -8.98
C SER A 303 -2.46 -20.90 -10.02
N TYR A 304 -2.54 -21.35 -11.28
CA TYR A 304 -3.33 -20.69 -12.33
C TYR A 304 -4.66 -21.38 -12.65
N VAL A 305 -5.01 -22.46 -11.94
CA VAL A 305 -6.27 -23.19 -12.17
C VAL A 305 -7.34 -22.64 -11.23
N LEU A 306 -8.30 -21.92 -11.81
CA LEU A 306 -9.42 -21.34 -11.05
C LEU A 306 -10.47 -22.41 -10.69
N PRO A 307 -11.38 -22.13 -9.72
CA PRO A 307 -12.43 -23.08 -9.33
C PRO A 307 -13.24 -23.58 -10.53
N HIS A 308 -13.60 -24.86 -10.50
CA HIS A 308 -14.32 -25.55 -11.58
C HIS A 308 -13.58 -25.66 -12.93
N GLN A 309 -12.31 -25.25 -13.01
CA GLN A 309 -11.48 -25.46 -14.19
C GLN A 309 -10.64 -26.74 -14.08
N THR A 310 -10.25 -27.28 -15.23
CA THR A 310 -9.28 -28.37 -15.31
C THR A 310 -8.14 -27.97 -16.24
N SER A 311 -6.96 -28.56 -16.03
CA SER A 311 -5.79 -28.33 -16.86
C SER A 311 -5.36 -29.64 -17.53
N PRO A 312 -5.10 -29.66 -18.85
CA PRO A 312 -4.59 -30.85 -19.54
C PRO A 312 -3.16 -31.20 -19.11
N TRP A 313 -2.48 -30.28 -18.42
CA TRP A 313 -1.11 -30.44 -17.92
C TRP A 313 -1.04 -31.01 -16.49
N LEU A 314 -2.19 -31.18 -15.84
CA LEU A 314 -2.30 -31.73 -14.48
C LEU A 314 -3.06 -33.06 -14.49
N PRO A 315 -2.75 -34.00 -13.57
CA PRO A 315 -3.57 -35.19 -13.37
C PRO A 315 -4.99 -34.79 -12.93
N THR A 316 -6.02 -35.49 -13.40
CA THR A 316 -7.42 -35.28 -12.98
C THR A 316 -7.57 -35.66 -11.50
N ARG A 317 -7.27 -34.74 -10.60
CA ARG A 317 -7.70 -34.79 -9.20
C ARG A 317 -8.72 -33.69 -8.99
N LEU A 318 -9.77 -34.02 -8.23
CA LEU A 318 -10.59 -33.02 -7.57
C LEU A 318 -9.63 -32.20 -6.72
N LEU A 319 -9.38 -30.95 -7.12
CA LEU A 319 -8.68 -30.00 -6.26
C LEU A 319 -9.49 -29.94 -4.98
N ASP A 320 -8.89 -30.37 -3.88
CA ASP A 320 -9.50 -30.32 -2.56
C ASP A 320 -9.59 -28.84 -2.18
N HIS A 321 -10.72 -28.20 -2.51
CA HIS A 321 -10.97 -26.77 -2.29
C HIS A 321 -11.11 -26.40 -0.80
N GLY A 322 -10.70 -27.30 0.10
CA GLY A 322 -10.70 -27.13 1.56
C GLY A 322 -9.41 -26.55 2.14
N ALA A 323 -8.62 -25.77 1.39
CA ALA A 323 -7.47 -25.07 1.97
C ALA A 323 -7.88 -24.11 3.09
N TYR A 324 -9.07 -23.51 2.97
CA TYR A 324 -9.63 -22.60 3.96
C TYR A 324 -9.98 -23.27 5.30
N ALA A 325 -10.36 -24.56 5.26
CA ALA A 325 -10.66 -25.33 6.48
C ALA A 325 -9.41 -25.86 7.20
N LYS A 326 -8.22 -25.80 6.56
CA LYS A 326 -6.95 -26.25 7.15
C LYS A 326 -6.16 -25.15 7.85
N GLU A 327 -6.46 -23.88 7.62
CA GLU A 327 -5.75 -22.75 8.25
C GLU A 327 -6.24 -22.44 9.68
N THR A 328 -7.49 -22.75 10.01
CA THR A 328 -8.02 -22.56 11.39
C THR A 328 -7.37 -23.48 12.42
N ASP A 329 -6.77 -24.60 12.00
CA ASP A 329 -6.07 -25.54 12.89
C ASP A 329 -4.58 -25.20 13.09
N ALA A 330 -4.03 -24.25 12.32
CA ALA A 330 -2.62 -23.82 12.39
C ALA A 330 -2.43 -22.40 13.00
N CYS A 331 -3.52 -21.75 13.43
CA CYS A 331 -3.48 -20.40 14.01
C CYS A 331 -2.69 -20.37 15.33
N VAL A 332 -1.90 -19.31 15.55
CA VAL A 332 -1.18 -19.10 16.81
C VAL A 332 -2.14 -18.80 17.96
N CYS A 333 -3.30 -18.19 17.68
CA CYS A 333 -4.34 -17.93 18.66
C CYS A 333 -5.22 -19.17 18.89
N PRO A 334 -5.38 -19.66 20.14
CA PRO A 334 -6.18 -20.85 20.42
C PRO A 334 -7.70 -20.59 20.47
N ASP A 335 -8.15 -19.32 20.55
CA ASP A 335 -9.57 -18.98 20.67
C ASP A 335 -10.25 -18.89 19.29
N LYS A 336 -10.99 -19.94 18.92
CA LYS A 336 -11.64 -20.06 17.60
C LYS A 336 -12.68 -18.99 17.31
N GLU A 337 -13.37 -18.46 18.32
CA GLU A 337 -14.39 -17.41 18.12
C GLU A 337 -13.71 -16.08 17.76
N ILE A 338 -12.62 -15.76 18.46
CA ILE A 338 -11.80 -14.57 18.18
C ILE A 338 -11.14 -14.67 16.81
N VAL A 339 -10.61 -15.84 16.47
CA VAL A 339 -10.03 -16.13 15.14
C VAL A 339 -11.06 -15.88 14.04
N GLN A 340 -12.31 -16.33 14.20
CA GLN A 340 -13.35 -16.10 13.19
C GLN A 340 -13.72 -14.61 13.07
N ILE A 341 -13.86 -13.89 14.19
CA ILE A 341 -14.16 -12.45 14.18
C ILE A 341 -13.05 -11.67 13.45
N VAL A 342 -11.78 -12.00 13.74
CA VAL A 342 -10.64 -11.33 13.10
C VAL A 342 -10.56 -11.67 11.61
N LEU A 343 -10.87 -12.90 11.19
CA LEU A 343 -10.94 -13.25 9.77
C LEU A 343 -12.04 -12.50 9.04
N ASP A 344 -13.23 -12.43 9.62
CA ASP A 344 -14.35 -11.71 9.01
C ASP A 344 -14.02 -10.22 8.85
N ASP A 345 -13.37 -9.62 9.85
CA ASP A 345 -12.90 -8.23 9.79
C ASP A 345 -11.72 -8.06 8.82
N HIS A 346 -10.80 -9.03 8.75
CA HIS A 346 -9.71 -9.03 7.78
C HIS A 346 -10.25 -9.05 6.36
N PHE A 347 -11.18 -9.95 6.06
CA PHE A 347 -11.83 -10.04 4.76
C PHE A 347 -12.51 -8.72 4.38
N LYS A 348 -13.16 -8.04 5.33
CA LYS A 348 -13.75 -6.69 5.14
C LYS A 348 -12.73 -5.55 5.09
N GLY A 349 -11.45 -5.84 5.27
CA GLY A 349 -10.33 -4.90 5.20
C GLY A 349 -10.05 -4.09 6.47
N ASP A 350 -10.66 -4.44 7.61
CA ASP A 350 -10.60 -3.68 8.87
C ASP A 350 -9.41 -4.07 9.76
N ASN A 351 -8.97 -5.35 9.75
CA ASN A 351 -8.01 -5.90 10.71
C ASN A 351 -6.73 -6.50 10.12
N VAL A 352 -6.27 -6.03 8.96
CA VAL A 352 -5.12 -6.61 8.23
C VAL A 352 -3.86 -6.76 9.09
N MET A 353 -3.52 -5.76 9.91
CA MET A 353 -2.32 -5.82 10.76
C MET A 353 -2.43 -6.92 11.83
N ILE A 354 -3.60 -7.07 12.46
CA ILE A 354 -3.79 -8.00 13.58
C ILE A 354 -3.93 -9.42 13.07
N CYS A 355 -4.59 -9.60 11.93
CA CYS A 355 -4.80 -10.91 11.32
C CYS A 355 -3.47 -11.60 11.05
N ASN A 356 -2.53 -10.96 10.34
CA ASN A 356 -1.25 -11.59 10.03
C ASN A 356 -0.46 -11.97 11.30
N VAL A 357 -0.54 -11.14 12.35
CA VAL A 357 0.11 -11.41 13.64
C VAL A 357 -0.54 -12.63 14.32
N LEU A 358 -1.86 -12.66 14.48
CA LEU A 358 -2.57 -13.76 15.14
C LEU A 358 -2.45 -15.10 14.40
N PHE A 359 -2.43 -15.07 13.07
CA PHE A 359 -2.37 -16.29 12.25
C PHE A 359 -0.95 -16.81 12.08
N ASN A 360 -0.01 -15.93 11.75
CA ASN A 360 1.34 -16.35 11.34
C ASN A 360 2.42 -16.04 12.38
N GLY A 361 2.10 -15.25 13.42
CA GLY A 361 3.11 -14.74 14.36
C GLY A 361 4.11 -13.81 13.67
N VAL A 362 3.72 -13.16 12.57
CA VAL A 362 4.57 -12.30 11.75
C VAL A 362 3.95 -10.92 11.62
N ALA A 363 4.78 -9.89 11.76
CA ALA A 363 4.44 -8.53 11.38
C ALA A 363 5.46 -8.01 10.36
N ASP A 364 5.01 -7.26 9.37
CA ASP A 364 5.89 -6.64 8.39
C ASP A 364 5.47 -5.20 8.12
N CYS A 365 6.46 -4.37 7.77
CA CYS A 365 6.23 -2.97 7.46
C CYS A 365 7.21 -2.54 6.36
N SER A 366 6.65 -2.11 5.24
CA SER A 366 7.42 -1.59 4.09
C SER A 366 8.09 -0.25 4.40
N ASN A 367 8.99 0.18 3.52
CA ASN A 367 9.71 1.45 3.62
C ASN A 367 8.76 2.66 3.79
N THR A 368 9.31 3.68 4.45
CA THR A 368 8.75 5.02 4.59
C THR A 368 9.85 6.02 4.23
N LEU A 369 9.53 7.30 4.00
CA LEU A 369 10.58 8.31 3.78
C LEU A 369 11.27 8.62 5.11
N GLU A 370 12.29 7.83 5.39
CA GLU A 370 13.24 8.01 6.50
C GLU A 370 14.61 8.31 5.93
N ASP A 371 15.28 9.26 6.55
CA ASP A 371 16.62 9.70 6.16
C ASP A 371 17.65 8.91 6.97
N ASP A 372 18.27 7.90 6.36
CA ASP A 372 19.29 7.07 7.02
C ASP A 372 20.50 7.87 7.54
N ASP A 373 20.76 9.05 6.96
CA ASP A 373 21.85 9.94 7.39
C ASP A 373 21.43 10.87 8.55
N ASP A 374 20.14 10.93 8.87
CA ASP A 374 19.61 11.74 9.97
C ASP A 374 19.76 10.99 11.30
N ARG A 375 20.58 11.56 12.20
CA ARG A 375 20.80 11.02 13.54
C ARG A 375 19.86 11.60 14.59
N GLU A 376 19.04 12.58 14.23
CA GLU A 376 18.10 13.21 15.17
C GLU A 376 16.86 12.36 15.40
N ILE A 377 16.35 11.71 14.34
CA ILE A 377 15.09 10.98 14.35
C ILE A 377 15.39 9.49 14.14
N PRO A 378 15.15 8.62 15.15
CA PRO A 378 15.27 7.18 14.96
C PRO A 378 14.24 6.65 13.96
N GLY A 379 14.54 5.55 13.28
CA GLY A 379 13.60 4.92 12.34
C GLY A 379 12.31 4.46 13.03
N GLN A 380 11.19 4.50 12.30
CA GLN A 380 9.84 4.20 12.78
C GLN A 380 9.72 2.83 13.45
N ALA A 381 10.47 1.85 12.94
CA ALA A 381 10.46 0.50 13.50
C ALA A 381 10.91 0.51 14.96
N LEU A 382 11.92 1.32 15.28
CA LEU A 382 12.47 1.46 16.62
C LEU A 382 11.57 2.34 17.49
N VAL A 383 11.11 3.48 16.96
CA VAL A 383 10.25 4.43 17.69
C VAL A 383 8.98 3.74 18.18
N TYR A 384 8.29 3.00 17.31
CA TYR A 384 7.00 2.37 17.63
C TYR A 384 7.11 0.92 18.12
N LYS A 385 8.33 0.40 18.36
CA LYS A 385 8.55 -0.98 18.80
C LYS A 385 7.76 -1.30 20.07
N LEU A 386 7.85 -0.44 21.09
CA LEU A 386 7.17 -0.68 22.36
C LEU A 386 5.64 -0.69 22.21
N ALA A 387 5.08 0.20 21.36
CA ALA A 387 3.65 0.19 21.11
C ALA A 387 3.21 -1.14 20.47
N ARG A 388 3.99 -1.68 19.54
CA ARG A 388 3.73 -3.01 18.97
C ARG A 388 3.87 -4.13 19.99
N GLN A 389 4.87 -4.06 20.88
CA GLN A 389 5.02 -5.04 21.97
C GLN A 389 3.80 -5.06 22.90
N HIS A 390 3.22 -3.90 23.21
CA HIS A 390 1.97 -3.80 23.96
C HIS A 390 0.80 -4.39 23.18
N ILE A 391 0.68 -4.10 21.88
CA ILE A 391 -0.34 -4.71 21.01
C ILE A 391 -0.21 -6.24 21.06
N TYR A 392 0.99 -6.80 20.93
CA TYR A 392 1.21 -8.26 20.98
C TYR A 392 0.81 -8.86 22.33
N ALA A 393 1.00 -8.13 23.44
CA ALA A 393 0.54 -8.59 24.76
C ALA A 393 -0.98 -8.65 24.86
N ILE A 394 -1.72 -7.76 24.19
CA ILE A 394 -3.18 -7.85 24.10
C ILE A 394 -3.59 -9.07 23.26
N LEU A 395 -2.93 -9.27 22.13
CA LEU A 395 -3.26 -10.32 21.16
C LEU A 395 -3.01 -11.75 21.69
N PHE A 396 -1.90 -11.96 22.40
CA PHE A 396 -1.48 -13.29 22.85
C PHE A 396 -1.51 -13.48 24.37
N GLY A 397 -1.80 -12.42 25.14
CA GLY A 397 -1.71 -12.44 26.59
C GLY A 397 -0.28 -12.44 27.13
N THR A 398 -0.15 -12.53 28.46
CA THR A 398 1.13 -12.37 29.18
C THR A 398 1.68 -13.67 29.79
N GLY A 399 1.38 -14.84 29.21
CA GLY A 399 1.98 -16.11 29.63
C GLY A 399 1.65 -16.57 31.05
N ALA A 400 0.42 -16.31 31.52
CA ALA A 400 -0.01 -16.70 32.87
C ALA A 400 -0.03 -18.24 33.03
N GLY A 401 1.05 -18.81 33.61
CA GLY A 401 1.02 -20.17 34.15
C GLY A 401 2.27 -21.04 33.98
N SER A 402 3.26 -20.66 33.17
CA SER A 402 4.50 -21.43 33.02
C SER A 402 5.70 -20.49 32.97
N MET A 403 6.70 -20.73 33.82
CA MET A 403 7.99 -20.09 33.67
C MET A 403 8.57 -20.54 32.32
N CYS A 404 8.52 -19.64 31.32
CA CYS A 404 9.48 -19.43 30.24
C CYS A 404 8.80 -19.03 28.91
N SER A 405 9.06 -17.79 28.51
CA SER A 405 8.79 -17.10 27.24
C SER A 405 7.45 -16.36 27.10
N PHE A 406 7.54 -15.03 26.96
CA PHE A 406 6.46 -14.21 26.42
C PHE A 406 6.26 -14.54 24.93
N PRO A 407 5.04 -14.37 24.38
CA PRO A 407 4.81 -14.53 22.96
C PRO A 407 5.79 -13.69 22.13
N VAL A 408 6.44 -14.34 21.16
CA VAL A 408 7.43 -13.70 20.27
C VAL A 408 6.83 -13.55 18.89
N VAL A 409 6.82 -12.32 18.37
CA VAL A 409 6.43 -12.00 17.00
C VAL A 409 7.68 -11.79 16.15
N LYS A 410 7.68 -12.35 14.94
CA LYS A 410 8.75 -12.17 13.95
C LYS A 410 8.48 -10.90 13.15
N GLU A 411 9.27 -9.85 13.37
CA GLU A 411 9.13 -8.57 12.69
C GLU A 411 10.05 -8.43 11.47
N TRP A 412 9.47 -8.11 10.32
CA TRP A 412 10.17 -7.74 9.09
C TRP A 412 9.97 -6.25 8.83
N TYR A 413 10.64 -5.44 9.64
CA TYR A 413 10.55 -3.98 9.58
C TYR A 413 11.82 -3.42 8.99
N ILE A 414 11.70 -2.60 7.94
CA ILE A 414 12.85 -1.85 7.44
C ILE A 414 13.08 -0.59 8.28
N TYR A 415 14.35 -0.34 8.60
CA TYR A 415 14.84 0.85 9.29
C TYR A 415 16.33 1.06 8.95
N PRO A 416 16.94 2.20 9.32
CA PRO A 416 18.38 2.42 9.12
C PRO A 416 19.19 1.24 9.68
N GLU A 417 20.27 0.84 8.99
CA GLU A 417 21.13 -0.32 9.34
C GLU A 417 20.51 -1.74 9.21
N ASN A 418 19.18 -1.91 9.18
CA ASN A 418 18.60 -3.23 8.98
C ASN A 418 18.73 -3.71 7.52
N GLN A 419 19.32 -4.90 7.34
CA GLN A 419 19.49 -5.55 6.03
C GLN A 419 18.40 -6.59 5.72
N LEU A 420 17.47 -6.85 6.66
CA LEU A 420 16.39 -7.83 6.52
C LEU A 420 16.91 -9.24 6.16
N LEU A 421 18.03 -9.66 6.74
CA LEU A 421 18.57 -11.02 6.57
C LEU A 421 17.74 -12.05 7.34
N GLN A 422 17.22 -11.65 8.48
CA GLN A 422 16.35 -12.44 9.36
C GLN A 422 15.32 -11.49 10.02
N PRO A 423 14.19 -12.00 10.52
CA PRO A 423 13.27 -11.18 11.28
C PRO A 423 13.86 -10.78 12.63
N ASP A 424 13.48 -9.59 13.10
CA ASP A 424 13.66 -9.23 14.50
C ASP A 424 12.67 -10.02 15.36
N LEU A 425 13.17 -10.66 16.43
CA LEU A 425 12.32 -11.35 17.40
C LEU A 425 11.86 -10.33 18.45
N VAL A 426 10.55 -10.07 18.48
CA VAL A 426 9.96 -9.04 19.33
C VAL A 426 9.01 -9.67 20.33
N GLU A 427 9.41 -9.64 21.60
CA GLU A 427 8.62 -10.16 22.72
C GLU A 427 7.49 -9.20 23.08
N ALA A 428 6.32 -9.76 23.36
CA ALA A 428 5.20 -9.03 23.95
C ALA A 428 5.59 -8.44 25.32
N VAL A 429 5.17 -7.20 25.57
CA VAL A 429 5.42 -6.51 26.84
C VAL A 429 4.07 -6.22 27.51
N PRO A 430 3.86 -6.64 28.77
CA PRO A 430 2.63 -6.35 29.49
C PRO A 430 2.36 -4.84 29.62
N LEU A 431 1.11 -4.45 29.47
CA LEU A 431 0.64 -3.09 29.73
C LEU A 431 0.56 -2.81 31.23
N SER A 432 0.91 -1.58 31.61
CA SER A 432 0.76 -1.03 32.95
C SER A 432 -0.65 -0.46 33.15
N VAL A 433 -1.65 -1.34 33.24
CA VAL A 433 -3.05 -0.95 33.51
C VAL A 433 -3.59 -1.66 34.76
N PRO A 434 -4.54 -1.05 35.51
CA PRO A 434 -5.16 -1.69 36.66
C PRO A 434 -5.79 -3.03 36.28
N GLY A 435 -5.45 -4.10 37.00
CA GLY A 435 -5.92 -5.45 36.69
C GLY A 435 -5.03 -6.24 35.71
N GLY A 436 -3.95 -5.65 35.20
CA GLY A 436 -3.05 -6.28 34.25
C GLY A 436 -3.55 -6.16 32.81
N THR A 437 -2.77 -6.69 31.86
CA THR A 437 -3.11 -6.62 30.43
C THR A 437 -4.42 -7.35 30.13
N PRO A 438 -5.48 -6.66 29.65
CA PRO A 438 -6.73 -7.30 29.29
C PRO A 438 -6.53 -8.24 28.11
N SER A 439 -7.30 -9.33 28.07
CA SER A 439 -7.25 -10.23 26.92
C SER A 439 -7.98 -9.63 25.72
N LEU A 440 -7.57 -10.01 24.51
CA LEU A 440 -8.29 -9.68 23.28
C LEU A 440 -9.76 -10.09 23.35
N ARG A 441 -10.06 -11.23 24.02
CA ARG A 441 -11.43 -11.71 24.20
C ARG A 441 -12.27 -10.74 25.02
N ASP A 442 -11.75 -10.27 26.15
CA ASP A 442 -12.46 -9.31 27.00
C ASP A 442 -12.71 -8.01 26.24
N LEU A 443 -11.73 -7.53 25.49
CA LEU A 443 -11.84 -6.28 24.75
C LEU A 443 -12.85 -6.39 23.59
N LEU A 444 -12.92 -7.52 22.88
CA LEU A 444 -13.81 -7.67 21.72
C LEU A 444 -15.24 -8.09 22.11
N LEU A 445 -15.40 -9.01 23.06
CA LEU A 445 -16.68 -9.68 23.33
C LEU A 445 -17.40 -9.20 24.58
N ASP A 446 -16.72 -8.52 25.52
CA ASP A 446 -17.40 -8.02 26.71
C ASP A 446 -18.35 -6.85 26.35
N GLY A 447 -19.58 -6.94 26.84
CA GLY A 447 -20.63 -5.93 26.72
C GLY A 447 -20.88 -5.16 28.02
N GLY A 448 -20.02 -5.31 29.03
CA GLY A 448 -20.15 -4.66 30.33
C GLY A 448 -20.17 -3.13 30.25
N ALA A 449 -20.82 -2.49 31.24
CA ALA A 449 -21.07 -1.04 31.24
C ALA A 449 -19.80 -0.16 31.17
N ASN A 450 -18.65 -0.68 31.60
CA ASN A 450 -17.37 0.04 31.62
C ASN A 450 -16.41 -0.35 30.48
N ILE A 451 -16.85 -1.17 29.52
CA ILE A 451 -15.95 -1.73 28.51
C ILE A 451 -15.32 -0.64 27.63
N GLN A 452 -16.07 0.40 27.24
CA GLN A 452 -15.53 1.48 26.40
C GLN A 452 -14.38 2.24 27.08
N MET A 453 -14.50 2.48 28.39
CA MET A 453 -13.44 3.12 29.16
C MET A 453 -12.22 2.20 29.30
N LEU A 454 -12.43 0.89 29.51
CA LEU A 454 -11.33 -0.08 29.52
C LEU A 454 -10.60 -0.08 28.17
N ARG A 455 -11.33 -0.21 27.05
CA ARG A 455 -10.80 -0.17 25.69
C ARG A 455 -9.96 1.08 25.44
N PHE A 456 -10.48 2.25 25.82
CA PHE A 456 -9.78 3.52 25.67
C PHE A 456 -8.52 3.58 26.54
N HIS A 457 -8.59 3.18 27.81
CA HIS A 457 -7.42 3.14 28.71
C HIS A 457 -6.35 2.16 28.22
N THR A 458 -6.75 1.00 27.70
CA THR A 458 -5.82 0.02 27.11
C THR A 458 -5.09 0.61 25.90
N LEU A 459 -5.81 1.31 25.01
CA LEU A 459 -5.20 1.98 23.86
C LEU A 459 -4.19 3.06 24.31
N MET A 460 -4.58 3.91 25.27
CA MET A 460 -3.68 4.93 25.82
C MET A 460 -2.41 4.30 26.42
N ALA A 461 -2.55 3.18 27.15
CA ALA A 461 -1.43 2.45 27.71
C ALA A 461 -0.49 1.84 26.65
N CYS A 462 -0.99 1.45 25.46
CA CYS A 462 -0.12 1.05 24.34
C CYS A 462 0.90 2.14 23.98
N PHE A 463 0.50 3.41 24.11
CA PHE A 463 1.31 4.60 23.84
C PHE A 463 1.84 5.28 25.11
N GLN A 464 1.86 4.57 26.24
CA GLN A 464 2.34 5.09 27.52
C GLN A 464 1.68 6.41 27.92
N VAL A 465 0.39 6.61 27.61
CA VAL A 465 -0.37 7.76 28.10
C VAL A 465 -1.12 7.33 29.35
N GLU A 466 -0.69 7.82 30.51
CA GLU A 466 -1.23 7.38 31.81
C GLU A 466 -1.91 8.51 32.58
N PHE A 467 -1.32 9.71 32.57
CA PHE A 467 -1.73 10.82 33.43
C PHE A 467 -2.92 11.60 32.85
N CYS A 468 -2.92 11.85 31.55
CA CYS A 468 -3.90 12.72 30.88
C CYS A 468 -4.97 11.98 30.06
N LYS A 469 -5.11 10.67 30.25
CA LYS A 469 -6.00 9.84 29.44
C LYS A 469 -7.47 10.28 29.57
N GLU A 470 -7.90 10.72 30.74
CA GLU A 470 -9.25 11.21 30.98
C GLU A 470 -9.53 12.52 30.22
N GLU A 471 -8.57 13.45 30.18
CA GLU A 471 -8.67 14.67 29.38
C GLU A 471 -8.71 14.36 27.88
N LEU A 472 -7.91 13.40 27.42
CA LEU A 472 -7.94 12.95 26.02
C LEU A 472 -9.26 12.29 25.64
N ASN A 473 -9.88 11.53 26.55
CA ASN A 473 -11.19 10.91 26.33
C ASN A 473 -12.32 11.93 26.11
N MET A 474 -12.13 13.17 26.57
CA MET A 474 -13.09 14.27 26.39
C MET A 474 -12.88 15.05 25.09
N LEU A 475 -11.87 14.72 24.29
CA LEU A 475 -11.59 15.36 23.00
C LEU A 475 -12.30 14.63 21.86
N GLU A 476 -12.43 15.32 20.72
CA GLU A 476 -12.74 14.66 19.45
C GLU A 476 -11.67 13.60 19.15
N HIS A 477 -12.09 12.44 18.62
CA HIS A 477 -11.19 11.30 18.39
C HIS A 477 -9.96 11.66 17.55
N SER A 478 -10.11 12.55 16.55
CA SER A 478 -9.02 13.04 15.70
C SER A 478 -7.94 13.79 16.50
N LEU A 479 -8.36 14.64 17.45
CA LEU A 479 -7.47 15.39 18.32
C LEU A 479 -6.88 14.50 19.42
N ALA A 480 -7.67 13.59 20.01
CA ALA A 480 -7.18 12.62 20.98
C ALA A 480 -6.09 11.72 20.38
N ALA A 481 -6.32 11.20 19.17
CA ALA A 481 -5.34 10.43 18.40
C ALA A 481 -4.07 11.22 18.12
N THR A 482 -4.22 12.47 17.68
CA THR A 482 -3.08 13.37 17.42
C THR A 482 -2.28 13.60 18.71
N CYS A 483 -2.91 13.98 19.81
CA CYS A 483 -2.25 14.21 21.09
C CYS A 483 -1.56 12.95 21.63
N CYS A 484 -2.21 11.78 21.54
CA CYS A 484 -1.63 10.49 21.92
C CYS A 484 -0.31 10.22 21.16
N LEU A 485 -0.31 10.42 19.84
CA LEU A 485 0.90 10.26 19.03
C LEU A 485 1.98 11.30 19.34
N LEU A 486 1.60 12.56 19.59
CA LEU A 486 2.56 13.62 19.94
C LEU A 486 3.20 13.38 21.31
N ILE A 487 2.43 12.90 22.30
CA ILE A 487 2.97 12.45 23.59
C ILE A 487 3.97 11.33 23.37
N TYR A 488 3.58 10.29 22.62
CA TYR A 488 4.46 9.15 22.36
C TYR A 488 5.75 9.57 21.67
N LEU A 489 5.68 10.42 20.64
CA LEU A 489 6.85 10.95 19.95
C LEU A 489 7.72 11.81 20.88
N ALA A 490 7.13 12.64 21.73
CA ALA A 490 7.85 13.43 22.73
C ALA A 490 8.63 12.55 23.73
N LEU A 491 8.07 11.39 24.11
CA LEU A 491 8.69 10.42 25.00
C LEU A 491 9.77 9.57 24.32
N LYS A 492 9.58 9.20 23.05
CA LYS A 492 10.46 8.26 22.32
C LYS A 492 11.56 8.93 21.48
N VAL A 493 11.36 10.18 21.06
CA VAL A 493 12.31 10.90 20.21
C VAL A 493 12.93 12.04 21.01
N ASN A 494 14.20 11.86 21.39
CA ASN A 494 14.92 12.80 22.26
C ASN A 494 15.05 14.21 21.67
N THR A 495 15.12 14.32 20.34
CA THR A 495 15.24 15.59 19.59
C THR A 495 13.89 16.22 19.25
N PHE A 496 12.77 15.59 19.66
CA PHE A 496 11.45 16.15 19.48
C PHE A 496 11.30 17.39 20.36
N SER A 497 10.95 18.50 19.73
CA SER A 497 11.07 19.85 20.28
C SER A 497 9.72 20.51 20.52
N LEU A 498 9.71 21.63 21.25
CA LEU A 498 8.52 22.44 21.47
C LEU A 498 7.94 22.96 20.15
N GLU A 499 8.81 23.32 19.21
CA GLU A 499 8.44 23.80 17.88
C GLU A 499 7.78 22.71 17.04
N ASP A 500 8.21 21.45 17.18
CA ASP A 500 7.56 20.30 16.52
C ASP A 500 6.13 20.11 17.01
N ILE A 501 5.89 20.20 18.33
CA ILE A 501 4.55 20.14 18.92
C ILE A 501 3.67 21.28 18.41
N ASP A 502 4.21 22.50 18.39
CA ASP A 502 3.48 23.68 17.91
C ASP A 502 3.10 23.54 16.43
N ALA A 503 3.96 22.93 15.62
CA ALA A 503 3.68 22.64 14.21
C ALA A 503 2.53 21.64 14.05
N PHE A 504 2.57 20.50 14.75
CA PHE A 504 1.51 19.48 14.67
C PHE A 504 0.18 19.96 15.27
N LEU A 505 0.18 20.64 16.42
CA LEU A 505 -1.06 21.12 17.04
C LEU A 505 -1.74 22.23 16.23
N SER A 506 -0.96 23.19 15.72
CA SER A 506 -1.52 24.24 14.87
C SER A 506 -2.01 23.69 13.53
N HIS A 507 -1.33 22.66 13.00
CA HIS A 507 -1.80 21.89 11.85
C HIS A 507 -3.15 21.22 12.13
N ALA A 508 -3.25 20.40 13.16
CA ALA A 508 -4.44 19.59 13.45
C ALA A 508 -5.68 20.47 13.67
N LEU A 509 -5.54 21.57 14.40
CA LEU A 509 -6.62 22.53 14.63
C LEU A 509 -7.05 23.28 13.36
N CYS A 510 -6.11 23.57 12.45
CA CYS A 510 -6.42 24.27 11.20
C CYS A 510 -6.98 23.35 10.11
N LEU A 511 -6.69 22.04 10.15
CA LEU A 511 -7.01 21.10 9.08
C LEU A 511 -8.52 21.00 8.83
N GLY A 512 -9.32 20.90 9.89
CA GLY A 512 -10.78 20.78 9.79
C GLY A 512 -11.45 21.95 9.07
N ARG A 513 -10.81 23.12 9.05
CA ARG A 513 -11.33 24.36 8.44
C ARG A 513 -10.84 24.62 7.02
N LYS A 514 -10.02 23.73 6.46
CA LYS A 514 -9.51 23.85 5.09
C LYS A 514 -10.10 22.78 4.17
N SER A 515 -10.55 23.22 2.99
CA SER A 515 -10.95 22.32 1.90
C SER A 515 -9.72 21.73 1.19
N ALA A 516 -9.91 20.64 0.44
CA ALA A 516 -8.86 20.06 -0.40
C ALA A 516 -8.24 21.10 -1.34
N GLU A 517 -9.07 21.96 -1.94
CA GLU A 517 -8.62 23.00 -2.86
C GLU A 517 -7.76 24.07 -2.18
N GLN A 518 -8.13 24.49 -0.97
CA GLN A 518 -7.33 25.44 -0.20
C GLN A 518 -5.97 24.86 0.19
N LEU A 519 -5.93 23.57 0.57
CA LEU A 519 -4.70 22.86 0.91
C LEU A 519 -3.80 22.71 -0.32
N LYS A 520 -4.39 22.34 -1.47
CA LYS A 520 -3.70 22.23 -2.75
C LYS A 520 -3.06 23.55 -3.19
N HIS A 521 -3.63 24.70 -2.87
CA HIS A 521 -3.06 26.00 -3.24
C HIS A 521 -2.00 26.53 -2.26
N LEU A 522 -1.78 25.88 -1.12
CA LEU A 522 -0.74 26.29 -0.17
C LEU A 522 0.63 26.31 -0.84
N GLN A 523 1.35 27.42 -0.66
CA GLN A 523 2.69 27.62 -1.16
C GLN A 523 3.69 27.45 -0.02
N LEU A 524 4.75 26.69 -0.28
CA LEU A 524 5.86 26.50 0.63
C LEU A 524 7.10 27.19 0.05
N PRO A 525 7.82 28.01 0.84
CA PRO A 525 9.02 28.68 0.33
C PRO A 525 10.16 27.70 0.06
N ILE A 526 10.22 26.60 0.83
CA ILE A 526 11.23 25.55 0.74
C ILE A 526 10.62 24.21 1.16
N VAL A 527 11.36 23.13 0.90
CA VAL A 527 11.13 21.80 1.48
C VAL A 527 12.26 21.46 2.45
N ASP A 528 11.93 21.30 3.72
CA ASP A 528 12.83 20.87 4.79
C ASP A 528 12.85 19.34 4.92
N SER A 529 14.04 18.73 4.96
CA SER A 529 14.19 17.27 5.02
C SER A 529 13.70 16.69 6.34
N ARG A 530 13.89 17.39 7.46
CA ARG A 530 13.45 16.89 8.77
C ARG A 530 11.93 16.98 8.92
N ALA A 531 11.30 18.02 8.38
CA ALA A 531 9.85 18.11 8.28
C ALA A 531 9.26 16.95 7.47
N VAL A 532 9.89 16.58 6.34
CA VAL A 532 9.50 15.39 5.56
C VAL A 532 9.62 14.14 6.41
N HIS A 533 10.76 13.91 7.07
CA HIS A 533 10.98 12.74 7.91
C HIS A 533 9.93 12.64 9.04
N LEU A 534 9.67 13.73 9.77
CA LEU A 534 8.65 13.77 10.83
C LEU A 534 7.24 13.48 10.33
N ALA A 535 6.85 14.02 9.17
CA ALA A 535 5.53 13.78 8.60
C ALA A 535 5.31 12.27 8.34
N PHE A 536 6.31 11.62 7.76
CA PHE A 536 6.27 10.20 7.45
C PHE A 536 6.38 9.31 8.70
N LEU A 537 7.13 9.73 9.72
CA LEU A 537 7.14 9.09 11.03
C LEU A 537 5.76 9.16 11.70
N TYR A 538 5.12 10.33 11.68
CA TYR A 538 3.77 10.52 12.22
C TYR A 538 2.74 9.62 11.53
N LEU A 539 2.76 9.52 10.20
CA LEU A 539 1.88 8.61 9.46
C LEU A 539 2.08 7.13 9.84
N ARG A 540 3.31 6.71 10.12
CA ARG A 540 3.59 5.35 10.63
C ARG A 540 3.07 5.18 12.06
N GLY A 541 3.13 6.23 12.86
CA GLY A 541 2.44 6.29 14.15
C GLY A 541 0.94 6.10 14.00
N LEU A 542 0.31 6.76 13.02
CA LEU A 542 -1.12 6.65 12.78
C LEU A 542 -1.52 5.22 12.38
N VAL A 543 -0.76 4.56 11.50
CA VAL A 543 -0.99 3.13 11.18
C VAL A 543 -0.84 2.25 12.43
N THR A 544 0.16 2.53 13.28
CA THR A 544 0.34 1.79 14.55
C THR A 544 -0.83 2.03 15.52
N LEU A 545 -1.32 3.27 15.61
CA LEU A 545 -2.47 3.66 16.42
C LEU A 545 -3.74 2.96 15.95
N MET A 546 -3.95 2.84 14.63
CA MET A 546 -5.06 2.08 14.06
C MET A 546 -4.97 0.60 14.43
N GLY A 547 -3.77 0.01 14.39
CA GLY A 547 -3.53 -1.36 14.87
C GLY A 547 -3.87 -1.53 16.35
N ALA A 548 -3.46 -0.58 17.20
CA ALA A 548 -3.85 -0.57 18.61
C ALA A 548 -5.36 -0.38 18.80
N ASN A 549 -6.00 0.49 18.00
CA ASN A 549 -7.44 0.72 18.03
C ASN A 549 -8.22 -0.56 17.76
N SER A 550 -7.84 -1.29 16.70
CA SER A 550 -8.41 -2.59 16.39
C SER A 550 -8.17 -3.61 17.50
N ALA A 551 -6.95 -3.69 18.06
CA ALA A 551 -6.62 -4.65 19.12
C ALA A 551 -7.35 -4.35 20.44
N CYS A 552 -7.71 -3.08 20.65
CA CYS A 552 -8.45 -2.62 21.81
C CYS A 552 -9.97 -2.63 21.61
N GLY A 553 -10.51 -3.23 20.54
CA GLY A 553 -11.97 -3.26 20.31
C GLY A 553 -12.58 -1.92 19.91
N TYR A 554 -11.82 -1.11 19.17
CA TYR A 554 -12.23 0.14 18.53
C TYR A 554 -12.77 1.24 19.48
N PRO A 555 -12.01 1.66 20.51
CA PRO A 555 -12.40 2.81 21.34
C PRO A 555 -12.47 4.12 20.56
N PHE A 556 -11.73 4.25 19.45
CA PHE A 556 -11.95 5.31 18.47
C PHE A 556 -12.76 4.80 17.29
N ASN A 557 -13.65 5.66 16.78
CA ASN A 557 -14.18 5.45 15.44
C ASN A 557 -13.03 5.53 14.43
N MET A 558 -12.85 4.46 13.66
CA MET A 558 -11.76 4.34 12.69
C MET A 558 -11.76 5.49 11.67
N MET A 559 -12.93 5.98 11.25
CA MET A 559 -13.03 7.05 10.25
C MET A 559 -12.49 8.40 10.76
N ASP A 560 -12.62 8.67 12.06
CA ASP A 560 -12.21 9.95 12.65
C ASP A 560 -10.68 10.05 12.75
N ILE A 561 -9.97 8.92 12.83
CA ILE A 561 -8.51 8.87 13.00
C ILE A 561 -7.76 8.73 11.67
N LEU A 562 -8.44 8.69 10.53
CA LEU A 562 -7.80 8.56 9.21
C LEU A 562 -7.12 9.86 8.76
N PRO A 563 -6.07 9.79 7.91
CA PRO A 563 -5.29 10.95 7.52
C PRO A 563 -6.09 12.12 6.95
N TRP A 564 -7.16 11.92 6.19
CA TRP A 564 -7.95 13.06 5.67
C TRP A 564 -8.63 13.89 6.77
N ASN A 565 -8.72 13.36 7.99
CA ASN A 565 -9.22 14.04 9.19
C ASN A 565 -8.10 14.48 10.15
N THR A 566 -6.93 13.82 10.13
CA THR A 566 -5.86 14.04 11.13
C THR A 566 -4.56 14.59 10.57
N PHE A 567 -4.32 14.51 9.25
CA PHE A 567 -3.05 14.89 8.64
C PHE A 567 -3.17 15.49 7.23
N ASP A 568 -2.39 16.54 6.96
CA ASP A 568 -2.19 17.07 5.61
C ASP A 568 -0.77 17.61 5.50
N GLY A 569 -0.03 17.08 4.53
CA GLY A 569 1.40 17.27 4.48
C GLY A 569 1.81 18.72 4.25
N LYS A 570 1.17 19.43 3.32
CA LYS A 570 1.57 20.82 3.03
C LYS A 570 1.22 21.75 4.16
N LEU A 571 0.04 21.58 4.75
CA LEU A 571 -0.33 22.35 5.92
C LEU A 571 0.67 22.08 7.06
N PHE A 572 1.03 20.82 7.32
CA PHE A 572 1.97 20.49 8.39
C PHE A 572 3.33 21.13 8.13
N HIS A 573 3.85 20.99 6.90
CA HIS A 573 5.14 21.54 6.52
C HIS A 573 5.16 23.07 6.63
N GLN A 574 4.08 23.76 6.26
CA GLN A 574 3.95 25.21 6.45
C GLN A 574 4.02 25.59 7.94
N LYS A 575 3.26 24.88 8.80
CA LYS A 575 3.28 25.13 10.26
C LYS A 575 4.64 24.81 10.88
N TYR A 576 5.32 23.79 10.37
CA TYR A 576 6.68 23.46 10.77
C TYR A 576 7.65 24.61 10.51
N LEU A 577 7.66 25.15 9.28
CA LEU A 577 8.55 26.27 8.93
C LEU A 577 8.28 27.50 9.82
N LEU A 578 7.01 27.89 9.97
CA LEU A 578 6.63 29.04 10.81
C LEU A 578 7.04 28.85 12.27
N SER A 579 6.79 27.65 12.82
CA SER A 579 7.09 27.32 14.21
C SER A 579 8.60 27.35 14.48
N HIS A 580 9.41 26.76 13.58
CA HIS A 580 10.87 26.73 13.69
C HIS A 580 11.55 28.08 13.40
N GLU A 581 10.90 28.98 12.68
CA GLU A 581 11.29 30.40 12.54
C GLU A 581 10.99 31.23 13.80
N GLY A 582 10.27 30.66 14.77
CA GLY A 582 9.94 31.30 16.03
C GLY A 582 8.69 32.18 15.98
N SER A 583 7.78 31.91 15.05
CA SER A 583 6.48 32.58 14.96
C SER A 583 5.68 32.43 16.25
N SER A 584 4.91 33.45 16.58
CA SER A 584 3.96 33.42 17.69
C SER A 584 2.79 32.46 17.42
N VAL A 585 2.09 32.04 18.48
CA VAL A 585 0.87 31.22 18.36
C VAL A 585 -0.21 31.94 17.53
N GLY A 586 -0.28 33.27 17.61
CA GLY A 586 -1.19 34.06 16.78
C GLY A 586 -0.89 33.93 15.29
N GLU A 587 0.40 33.97 14.90
CA GLU A 587 0.82 33.80 13.52
C GLU A 587 0.63 32.36 13.03
N LEU A 588 0.90 31.36 13.88
CA LEU A 588 0.57 29.97 13.58
C LEU A 588 -0.93 29.77 13.36
N MET A 589 -1.77 30.62 13.94
CA MET A 589 -3.23 30.56 13.85
C MET A 589 -3.84 31.76 13.11
N LYS A 590 -3.10 32.43 12.21
CA LYS A 590 -3.47 33.73 11.60
C LYS A 590 -4.85 33.80 10.95
N ASP A 591 -5.42 32.66 10.55
CA ASP A 591 -6.77 32.58 9.96
C ASP A 591 -7.85 32.06 10.94
N ASN A 592 -7.45 31.69 12.17
CA ASN A 592 -8.26 30.93 13.12
C ASN A 592 -7.93 31.29 14.58
N GLU A 593 -7.84 32.57 14.93
CA GLU A 593 -7.47 33.03 16.28
C GLU A 593 -8.39 32.49 17.38
N THR A 594 -9.65 32.18 17.06
CA THR A 594 -10.61 31.55 17.97
C THR A 594 -10.17 30.19 18.49
N LEU A 595 -9.20 29.54 17.83
CA LEU A 595 -8.65 28.23 18.21
C LEU A 595 -7.44 28.32 19.14
N ILE A 596 -6.92 29.52 19.43
CA ILE A 596 -5.77 29.71 20.33
C ILE A 596 -6.02 29.13 21.74
N PRO A 597 -7.22 29.27 22.36
CA PRO A 597 -7.51 28.62 23.63
C PRO A 597 -7.39 27.09 23.55
N ASN A 598 -7.92 26.48 22.48
CA ASN A 598 -7.82 25.04 22.26
C ASN A 598 -6.36 24.62 22.06
N PHE A 599 -5.58 25.37 21.29
CA PHE A 599 -4.14 25.12 21.12
C PHE A 599 -3.41 25.09 22.46
N LYS A 600 -3.65 26.09 23.32
CA LYS A 600 -3.04 26.15 24.66
C LYS A 600 -3.47 24.97 25.53
N LYS A 601 -4.76 24.60 25.50
CA LYS A 601 -5.29 23.44 26.23
C LYS A 601 -4.59 22.14 25.81
N LEU A 602 -4.54 21.86 24.51
CA LEU A 602 -3.90 20.64 23.99
C LEU A 602 -2.41 20.60 24.30
N LYS A 603 -1.71 21.74 24.16
CA LYS A 603 -0.29 21.86 24.49
C LYS A 603 -0.03 21.57 25.98
N ASN A 604 -0.88 22.07 26.88
CA ASN A 604 -0.77 21.80 28.31
C ASN A 604 -0.95 20.32 28.64
N ILE A 605 -1.95 19.65 28.05
CA ILE A 605 -2.18 18.21 28.23
C ILE A 605 -0.91 17.41 27.91
N ILE A 606 -0.29 17.68 26.76
CA ILE A 606 0.96 17.01 26.35
C ILE A 606 2.10 17.27 27.35
N PHE A 607 2.20 18.50 27.87
CA PHE A 607 3.26 18.87 28.80
C PHE A 607 3.09 18.25 30.18
N GLU A 608 1.86 18.13 30.68
CA GLU A 608 1.56 17.48 31.95
C GLU A 608 1.96 16.00 31.90
N GLU A 609 1.61 15.30 30.81
CA GLU A 609 2.02 13.91 30.60
C GLU A 609 3.55 13.77 30.51
N CYS A 610 4.21 14.63 29.71
CA CYS A 610 5.67 14.61 29.61
C CYS A 610 6.33 14.89 30.98
N ALA A 611 5.82 15.84 31.76
CA ALA A 611 6.33 16.18 33.08
C ALA A 611 6.15 15.02 34.07
N ALA A 612 4.99 14.36 34.06
CA ALA A 612 4.71 13.18 34.88
C ALA A 612 5.72 12.05 34.60
N GLN A 613 6.14 11.89 33.34
CA GLN A 613 7.15 10.92 32.92
C GLN A 613 8.59 11.46 32.94
N LYS A 614 8.84 12.59 33.63
CA LYS A 614 10.16 13.21 33.80
C LYS A 614 10.84 13.58 32.47
N ARG A 615 10.05 13.82 31.42
CA ARG A 615 10.51 14.31 30.11
C ARG A 615 10.35 15.83 30.04
N THR A 616 11.47 16.55 30.03
CA THR A 616 11.48 18.01 29.78
C THR A 616 11.72 18.31 28.31
N LEU A 617 10.73 18.84 27.60
CA LEU A 617 10.85 19.26 26.21
C LEU A 617 11.69 20.52 26.08
N LYS A 618 12.61 20.53 25.11
CA LYS A 618 13.50 21.66 24.85
C LYS A 618 13.05 22.41 23.61
N SER A 619 13.19 23.74 23.64
CA SER A 619 13.13 24.55 22.41
C SER A 619 14.35 24.25 21.57
N GLN A 620 14.13 23.97 20.28
CA GLN A 620 15.18 23.73 19.30
C GLN A 620 14.75 24.32 17.96
N LYS A 621 14.70 25.66 17.90
CA LYS A 621 14.46 26.39 16.66
C LYS A 621 15.51 26.03 15.62
N ARG A 622 15.06 25.79 14.38
CA ARG A 622 15.92 25.45 13.26
C ARG A 622 15.84 26.54 12.21
N SER A 623 17.01 27.08 11.82
CA SER A 623 17.08 27.99 10.68
C SER A 623 16.72 27.20 9.43
N CYS A 624 15.52 27.43 8.92
CA CYS A 624 15.05 26.82 7.69
C CYS A 624 15.73 27.42 6.45
N GLY A 625 16.70 28.34 6.60
CA GLY A 625 17.45 28.89 5.47
C GLY A 625 16.60 29.82 4.61
N HIS A 626 16.23 30.99 5.15
CA HIS A 626 15.82 32.10 4.30
C HIS A 626 17.05 32.74 3.64
N LEU A 627 17.15 32.64 2.31
CA LEU A 627 17.72 33.75 1.56
C LEU A 627 16.70 34.90 1.64
N PRO A 628 17.08 36.11 2.08
CA PRO A 628 16.14 37.22 2.20
C PRO A 628 15.56 37.53 0.82
N VAL A 629 14.24 37.37 0.69
CA VAL A 629 13.48 37.76 -0.50
C VAL A 629 13.54 39.27 -0.62
N THR A 630 14.55 39.79 -1.31
CA THR A 630 14.47 41.12 -1.90
C THR A 630 13.60 41.00 -3.14
N VAL A 631 12.33 41.35 -2.98
CA VAL A 631 11.41 41.59 -4.09
C VAL A 631 12.02 42.68 -4.99
N LYS A 632 12.67 42.28 -6.08
CA LYS A 632 12.79 43.12 -7.28
C LYS A 632 11.95 42.48 -8.37
N LYS A 633 10.72 42.97 -8.51
CA LYS A 633 9.91 42.83 -9.72
C LYS A 633 10.76 43.19 -10.94
N ARG A 634 11.07 42.21 -11.78
CA ARG A 634 11.22 42.40 -13.23
C ARG A 634 10.59 41.22 -13.94
N GLN A 635 9.26 41.30 -14.13
CA GLN A 635 8.59 40.57 -15.19
C GLN A 635 9.14 41.07 -16.52
N LYS A 636 9.94 40.26 -17.22
CA LYS A 636 10.03 40.35 -18.68
C LYS A 636 8.92 39.46 -19.23
N ILE A 637 7.83 40.10 -19.62
CA ILE A 637 6.80 39.51 -20.45
C ILE A 637 7.45 39.24 -21.82
N GLN A 638 7.59 37.97 -22.18
CA GLN A 638 7.92 37.55 -23.54
C GLN A 638 6.58 37.28 -24.24
N THR A 639 6.04 38.31 -24.88
CA THR A 639 4.92 38.18 -25.82
C THR A 639 5.43 37.48 -27.08
N TRP A 640 4.88 36.30 -27.36
CA TRP A 640 4.99 35.68 -28.68
C TRP A 640 4.05 36.43 -29.63
N SER A 641 4.62 37.21 -30.55
CA SER A 641 3.89 37.81 -31.67
C SER A 641 3.74 36.78 -32.77
N ILE A 642 2.49 36.54 -33.17
CA ILE A 642 2.12 35.74 -34.34
C ILE A 642 2.35 36.62 -35.58
N ASP A 643 3.34 36.28 -36.39
CA ASP A 643 3.55 36.90 -37.70
C ASP A 643 2.56 36.34 -38.72
N GLN A 644 1.51 37.11 -39.00
CA GLN A 644 0.79 37.05 -40.27
C GLN A 644 1.30 38.18 -41.17
N LYS A 645 1.99 37.86 -42.28
CA LYS A 645 2.07 38.70 -43.49
C LYS A 645 2.37 37.82 -44.72
N GLN A 646 1.31 37.56 -45.49
CA GLN A 646 1.12 38.05 -46.86
C GLN A 646 1.97 37.36 -47.94
N VAL A 647 1.34 36.36 -48.55
CA VAL A 647 1.56 35.92 -49.93
C VAL A 647 0.90 36.94 -50.84
N THR A 648 1.64 37.60 -51.73
CA THR A 648 1.31 37.73 -53.18
C THR A 648 2.34 38.59 -53.94
N THR A 649 2.83 37.98 -55.03
CA THR A 649 3.24 38.57 -56.33
C THR A 649 4.43 39.54 -56.43
N ALA A 650 5.47 39.08 -57.13
CA ALA A 650 6.05 39.82 -58.26
C ALA A 650 6.61 38.85 -59.31
N ARG A 651 6.07 38.95 -60.54
CA ARG A 651 6.63 38.43 -61.78
C ARG A 651 7.93 39.17 -62.13
N ASN A 652 8.94 38.49 -62.66
CA ASN A 652 9.52 38.76 -63.99
C ASN A 652 10.84 37.98 -64.20
N HIS A 653 10.93 37.43 -65.42
CA HIS A 653 12.02 36.72 -66.09
C HIS A 653 12.26 35.25 -65.74
#